data_AF-A0A1Q6XIJ3-F1
#
_entry.id   AF-A0A1Q6XIJ3-F1
#
_cell.length_a   1.000
_cell.length_b   1.000
_cell.length_c   1.000
_cell.angle_alpha   90.00
_cell.angle_beta   90.00
_cell.angle_gamma   90.00
#
_symmetry.space_group_name_H-M   'P 1'
#
loop_
_entity.id
_entity.type
_entity.pdbx_description
1 polymer ?
#
loop_
_entity_poly.entity_id
_entity_poly.type
_entity_poly.pdbx_seq_one_letter_code
_entity_poly.pdbx_strand_id
1 'polypeptide(L)'
;MRAEILVATHTNTDFDAFAAMLAARRLYPGAVVCLAGSLNRNVREFYRLHADELDFVVDASRLELDAVRRLIVVETVHAGRLGELELLAVDPAVDKVVFDHHGEEELPGWAPAENVVISEDGALTTTLVGVLAEREVSVSPLEATVFALGIHEDTGSLTHTTTTQRDAEALGWCLRHGAEQEVLSRFLHTPLGETERELLSTLLDSVEPHEVAGIEVLVAAATAPEYVEGISNLAHKLIDVTDSAGLALLVEMDGRVFAVTRSRAPELDAAALAAVLGGGGHAQAASAIYRGPLDEARRLVVEQLGEAVREPAHARDVMSKPPRTIGPDETVSRAMIACQRFGQSGILVTAADEVVGAVSREDLDKAISHGLSHAPVKGIMSSRVATCDEETPLLELQRLLAAGNDRIAVVRNGKLAGVVTRGDVLEALGERAAAIRRPAVSLADELAGLGRLAPVFEAVAALSETYDGVYLVGGTVRDILLGEPSFDVDIAVEGDAIALAQALADALDGRVRAHEKFGTAVVVYGDGERVDVVTARTEFYDAPAALPAVEHASIREDLFRRDFTINAMAVSLKGSDYGRLVDPFGGRSDLEEKRIRVLHNLSFIDDPTRIFRAIRYENRYGFRMDEHTLRLARGTIEMGLVGDLSSARLRDELVALLEEGEVEHSILRLAELGADKAIHPHLAADDEAVTLLARLRALARQYEVDVPAWRLGLIALARQLPPDEVYDWLQRLKVRSRDAEQIAAAVTVGPRIAERLREQDVEPAEIVSLADRYAPDAPLFALALADLEPLHRYFRGLRDIRLEVTGSDLAELGLGESPRVGEILAELRRRKLNGELDGRESELEAARELISR
;
A
#
# COMPACT_ATOMS: atom_id res chain seq x y z
N MET A 1 52.46 -19.13 7.20
CA MET A 1 51.37 -19.68 8.04
C MET A 1 50.34 -20.24 7.10
N ARG A 2 50.00 -21.51 7.28
CA ARG A 2 49.02 -22.19 6.46
C ARG A 2 47.61 -21.91 7.00
N ALA A 3 46.74 -21.35 6.16
CA ALA A 3 45.33 -21.09 6.50
C ALA A 3 44.44 -21.52 5.32
N GLU A 4 43.43 -22.35 5.58
CA GLU A 4 42.52 -22.83 4.53
C GLU A 4 41.32 -21.90 4.31
N ILE A 5 40.91 -21.15 5.34
CA ILE A 5 39.84 -20.15 5.28
C ILE A 5 40.40 -18.80 5.73
N LEU A 6 40.21 -17.77 4.90
CA LEU A 6 40.73 -16.43 5.12
C LEU A 6 39.59 -15.41 5.17
N VAL A 7 39.65 -14.47 6.12
CA VAL A 7 38.78 -13.28 6.16
C VAL A 7 39.61 -12.05 5.80
N ALA A 8 39.15 -11.27 4.83
CA ALA A 8 39.84 -10.08 4.34
C ALA A 8 38.85 -8.92 4.12
N THR A 9 39.37 -7.70 4.12
CA THR A 9 38.66 -6.47 3.73
C THR A 9 39.55 -5.63 2.82
N HIS A 10 39.09 -4.46 2.40
CA HIS A 10 39.87 -3.50 1.64
C HIS A 10 41.11 -2.97 2.38
N THR A 11 42.03 -2.39 1.62
CA THR A 11 43.35 -1.91 2.09
C THR A 11 43.35 -0.76 3.10
N ASN A 12 42.21 -0.10 3.37
CA ASN A 12 42.11 1.00 4.33
C ASN A 12 41.14 0.69 5.47
N THR A 13 41.49 -0.26 6.33
CA THR A 13 40.58 -0.82 7.35
C THR A 13 40.22 0.17 8.47
N ASP A 14 38.93 0.48 8.60
CA ASP A 14 38.32 1.20 9.73
C ASP A 14 37.71 0.23 10.77
N PHE A 15 37.00 0.71 11.79
CA PHE A 15 36.40 -0.17 12.79
C PHE A 15 35.22 -0.96 12.24
N ASP A 16 34.43 -0.47 11.28
CA ASP A 16 33.35 -1.29 10.74
C ASP A 16 33.93 -2.48 9.98
N ALA A 17 34.89 -2.24 9.10
CA ALA A 17 35.59 -3.29 8.39
C ALA A 17 36.29 -4.26 9.35
N PHE A 18 37.02 -3.74 10.34
CA PHE A 18 37.73 -4.56 11.32
C PHE A 18 36.77 -5.39 12.18
N ALA A 19 35.67 -4.80 12.63
CA ALA A 19 34.66 -5.47 13.41
C ALA A 19 33.92 -6.54 12.60
N ALA A 20 33.57 -6.23 11.35
CA ALA A 20 32.99 -7.18 10.40
C ALA A 20 33.91 -8.38 10.18
N MET A 21 35.23 -8.17 10.06
CA MET A 21 36.19 -9.27 9.96
C MET A 21 36.18 -10.18 11.20
N LEU A 22 36.11 -9.61 12.40
CA LEU A 22 36.03 -10.37 13.65
C LEU A 22 34.70 -11.13 13.77
N ALA A 23 33.60 -10.51 13.36
CA ALA A 23 32.28 -11.13 13.35
C ALA A 23 32.22 -12.30 12.35
N ALA A 24 32.75 -12.09 11.14
CA ALA A 24 32.87 -13.13 10.12
C ALA A 24 33.71 -14.31 10.62
N ARG A 25 34.84 -14.06 11.29
CA ARG A 25 35.64 -15.14 11.90
C ARG A 25 34.83 -16.01 12.85
N ARG A 26 33.89 -15.42 13.61
CA ARG A 26 33.01 -16.18 14.52
C ARG A 26 31.98 -17.03 13.77
N LEU A 27 31.52 -16.59 12.60
CA LEU A 27 30.62 -17.35 11.73
C LEU A 27 31.32 -18.49 10.98
N TYR A 28 32.62 -18.38 10.75
CA TYR A 28 33.43 -19.36 10.02
C TYR A 28 34.53 -19.96 10.91
N PRO A 29 34.23 -21.02 11.68
CA PRO A 29 35.21 -21.66 12.55
C PRO A 29 36.48 -22.09 11.81
N GLY A 30 37.65 -21.72 12.35
CA GLY A 30 38.95 -22.01 11.74
C GLY A 30 39.43 -20.95 10.73
N ALA A 31 38.64 -19.90 10.48
CA ALA A 31 39.07 -18.78 9.66
C ALA A 31 40.15 -17.93 10.35
N VAL A 32 41.08 -17.43 9.55
CA VAL A 32 42.14 -16.50 9.96
C VAL A 32 41.81 -15.11 9.45
N VAL A 33 41.91 -14.09 10.30
CA VAL A 33 41.68 -12.70 9.92
C VAL A 33 42.97 -12.12 9.37
N CYS A 34 42.92 -11.58 8.15
CA CYS A 34 44.09 -11.06 7.47
C CYS A 34 44.00 -9.56 7.19
N LEU A 35 44.95 -8.80 7.70
CA LEU A 35 45.11 -7.39 7.36
C LEU A 35 45.98 -7.28 6.12
N ALA A 36 45.39 -6.77 5.03
CA ALA A 36 46.05 -6.51 3.77
C ALA A 36 46.00 -5.00 3.50
N GLY A 37 46.85 -4.21 4.15
CA GLY A 37 46.91 -2.76 3.96
C GLY A 37 47.17 -1.96 5.23
N SER A 38 46.78 -0.68 5.22
CA SER A 38 46.89 0.23 6.35
C SER A 38 45.64 0.22 7.22
N LEU A 39 45.83 0.15 8.54
CA LEU A 39 44.77 0.40 9.51
C LEU A 39 44.60 1.91 9.72
N ASN A 40 43.34 2.36 9.85
CA ASN A 40 43.05 3.69 10.36
C ASN A 40 43.71 3.89 11.74
N ARG A 41 44.06 5.14 12.07
CA ARG A 41 44.86 5.45 13.28
C ARG A 41 44.22 4.90 14.57
N ASN A 42 42.92 5.11 14.74
CA ASN A 42 42.15 4.63 15.88
C ASN A 42 42.16 3.09 15.97
N VAL A 43 41.93 2.38 14.86
CA VAL A 43 42.01 0.91 14.78
C VAL A 43 43.42 0.41 15.08
N ARG A 44 44.44 1.09 14.55
CA ARG A 44 45.86 0.76 14.76
C ARG A 44 46.28 0.90 16.23
N GLU A 45 45.84 1.98 16.87
CA GLU A 45 46.07 2.21 18.30
C GLU A 45 45.35 1.15 19.14
N PHE A 46 44.09 0.83 18.81
CA PHE A 46 43.31 -0.22 19.47
C PHE A 46 43.99 -1.59 19.33
N TYR A 47 44.30 -2.01 18.10
CA TYR A 47 44.95 -3.29 17.81
C TYR A 47 46.26 -3.46 18.57
N ARG A 48 47.08 -2.41 18.69
CA ARG A 48 48.34 -2.45 19.46
C ARG A 48 48.14 -2.64 20.96
N LEU A 49 47.08 -2.07 21.54
CA LEU A 49 46.78 -2.24 22.96
C LEU A 49 46.24 -3.63 23.28
N HIS A 50 45.55 -4.26 22.31
CA HIS A 50 44.89 -5.56 22.46
C HIS A 50 45.58 -6.68 21.68
N ALA A 51 46.84 -6.51 21.30
CA ALA A 51 47.54 -7.41 20.39
C ALA A 51 47.61 -8.87 20.92
N ASP A 52 47.75 -9.04 22.23
CA ASP A 52 47.79 -10.36 22.88
C ASP A 52 46.44 -11.09 22.81
N GLU A 53 45.33 -10.34 22.81
CA GLU A 53 43.95 -10.88 22.74
C GLU A 53 43.49 -11.09 21.28
N LEU A 54 44.20 -10.50 20.32
CA LEU A 54 43.92 -10.52 18.88
C LEU A 54 45.03 -11.24 18.09
N ASP A 55 45.71 -12.20 18.72
CA ASP A 55 46.85 -12.96 18.18
C ASP A 55 46.53 -13.78 16.91
N PHE A 56 45.25 -13.98 16.62
CA PHE A 56 44.72 -14.65 15.44
C PHE A 56 44.61 -13.74 14.19
N VAL A 57 44.89 -12.45 14.34
CA VAL A 57 44.97 -11.48 13.22
C VAL A 57 46.39 -11.48 12.67
N VAL A 58 46.55 -11.66 11.35
CA VAL A 58 47.86 -11.80 10.71
C VAL A 58 48.02 -10.89 9.49
N ASP A 59 49.24 -10.39 9.28
CA ASP A 59 49.60 -9.69 8.06
C ASP A 59 49.63 -10.67 6.86
N ALA A 60 49.21 -10.19 5.69
CA ALA A 60 49.24 -10.96 4.44
C ALA A 60 50.61 -11.58 4.14
N SER A 61 51.70 -10.85 4.43
CA SER A 61 53.09 -11.30 4.25
C SER A 61 53.47 -12.58 5.02
N ARG A 62 52.68 -12.97 6.04
CA ARG A 62 52.93 -14.16 6.86
C ARG A 62 52.13 -15.38 6.39
N LEU A 63 51.31 -15.25 5.35
CA LEU A 63 50.42 -16.31 4.86
C LEU A 63 51.01 -17.06 3.67
N GLU A 64 50.68 -18.35 3.59
CA GLU A 64 50.88 -19.17 2.39
C GLU A 64 49.60 -19.11 1.54
N LEU A 65 49.55 -18.17 0.59
CA LEU A 65 48.35 -17.90 -0.22
C LEU A 65 47.85 -19.15 -0.98
N ASP A 66 48.75 -20.01 -1.46
CA ASP A 66 48.41 -21.28 -2.16
C ASP A 66 47.65 -22.29 -1.30
N ALA A 67 47.65 -22.12 0.03
CA ALA A 67 46.92 -22.99 0.94
C ALA A 67 45.46 -22.58 1.14
N VAL A 68 45.08 -21.37 0.73
CA VAL A 68 43.73 -20.82 0.92
C VAL A 68 42.76 -21.53 -0.04
N ARG A 69 41.64 -22.01 0.51
CA ARG A 69 40.58 -22.69 -0.25
C ARG A 69 39.27 -21.92 -0.20
N ARG A 70 39.09 -21.06 0.79
CA ARG A 70 37.94 -20.16 0.91
C ARG A 70 38.39 -18.76 1.35
N LEU A 71 37.87 -17.75 0.66
CA LEU A 71 38.06 -16.34 0.95
C LEU A 71 36.71 -15.70 1.32
N ILE A 72 36.64 -15.12 2.51
CA ILE A 72 35.50 -14.33 2.99
C ILE A 72 35.91 -12.87 2.91
N VAL A 73 35.22 -12.10 2.09
CA VAL A 73 35.46 -10.68 1.90
C VAL A 73 34.36 -9.89 2.58
N VAL A 74 34.73 -8.88 3.37
CA VAL A 74 33.80 -7.95 3.99
C VAL A 74 34.07 -6.54 3.47
N GLU A 75 33.01 -5.73 3.36
CA GLU A 75 33.06 -4.26 3.17
C GLU A 75 33.68 -3.81 1.82
N THR A 76 33.73 -4.70 0.84
CA THR A 76 34.09 -4.35 -0.54
C THR A 76 33.62 -5.39 -1.55
N VAL A 77 33.00 -4.93 -2.64
CA VAL A 77 32.73 -5.73 -3.84
C VAL A 77 33.83 -5.63 -4.91
N HIS A 78 34.78 -4.71 -4.76
CA HIS A 78 35.86 -4.47 -5.72
C HIS A 78 37.10 -5.30 -5.38
N ALA A 79 37.47 -6.26 -6.23
CA ALA A 79 38.64 -7.12 -6.01
C ALA A 79 39.96 -6.34 -5.86
N GLY A 80 40.14 -5.27 -6.65
CA GLY A 80 41.33 -4.43 -6.60
C GLY A 80 41.54 -3.69 -5.27
N ARG A 81 40.50 -3.56 -4.45
CA ARG A 81 40.62 -2.97 -3.11
C ARG A 81 41.28 -3.91 -2.09
N LEU A 82 41.44 -5.20 -2.40
CA LEU A 82 42.07 -6.21 -1.53
C LEU A 82 43.61 -6.21 -1.56
N GLY A 83 44.22 -5.38 -2.41
CA GLY A 83 45.68 -5.26 -2.51
C GLY A 83 46.34 -6.60 -2.89
N GLU A 84 47.30 -7.05 -2.09
CA GLU A 84 48.05 -8.29 -2.35
C GLU A 84 47.17 -9.56 -2.38
N LEU A 85 45.95 -9.50 -1.81
CA LEU A 85 44.99 -10.61 -1.80
C LEU A 85 44.07 -10.64 -3.03
N GLU A 86 44.15 -9.67 -3.93
CA GLU A 86 43.36 -9.64 -5.18
C GLU A 86 43.53 -10.92 -6.00
N LEU A 87 44.72 -11.51 -5.98
CA LEU A 87 45.05 -12.76 -6.67
C LEU A 87 44.16 -13.94 -6.22
N LEU A 88 43.73 -13.97 -4.95
CA LEU A 88 42.83 -15.00 -4.42
C LEU A 88 41.37 -14.77 -4.85
N ALA A 89 40.97 -13.51 -5.00
CA ALA A 89 39.62 -13.16 -5.46
C ALA A 89 39.37 -13.60 -6.90
N VAL A 90 40.41 -13.55 -7.75
CA VAL A 90 40.33 -13.97 -9.16
C VAL A 90 40.67 -15.44 -9.41
N ASP A 91 41.18 -16.17 -8.41
CA ASP A 91 41.55 -17.59 -8.56
C ASP A 91 40.30 -18.50 -8.53
N PRO A 92 39.93 -19.19 -9.63
CA PRO A 92 38.74 -20.04 -9.66
C PRO A 92 38.79 -21.25 -8.71
N ALA A 93 39.96 -21.62 -8.19
CA ALA A 93 40.12 -22.72 -7.23
C ALA A 93 39.77 -22.33 -5.78
N VAL A 94 39.60 -21.05 -5.50
CA VAL A 94 39.21 -20.50 -4.20
C VAL A 94 37.70 -20.25 -4.19
N ASP A 95 37.00 -20.73 -3.17
CA ASP A 95 35.59 -20.43 -2.92
C ASP A 95 35.45 -19.02 -2.31
N LYS A 96 34.47 -18.22 -2.73
CA LYS A 96 34.32 -16.83 -2.27
C LYS A 96 32.97 -16.61 -1.63
N VAL A 97 32.99 -15.86 -0.53
CA VAL A 97 31.79 -15.29 0.10
C VAL A 97 32.05 -13.80 0.29
N VAL A 98 31.11 -12.96 -0.11
CA VAL A 98 31.24 -11.50 -0.03
C VAL A 98 30.10 -10.94 0.80
N PHE A 99 30.43 -10.07 1.74
CA PHE A 99 29.48 -9.31 2.55
C PHE A 99 29.76 -7.83 2.35
N ASP A 100 28.75 -7.06 1.96
CA ASP A 100 28.88 -5.60 1.80
C ASP A 100 27.54 -4.93 2.12
N HIS A 101 27.54 -3.61 2.31
CA HIS A 101 26.33 -2.83 2.61
C HIS A 101 26.24 -1.51 1.82
N HIS A 102 27.16 -1.28 0.87
CA HIS A 102 27.27 -0.02 0.13
C HIS A 102 26.32 0.17 -1.06
N GLY A 103 25.28 -0.66 -1.21
CA GLY A 103 24.17 -0.42 -2.15
C GLY A 103 24.52 -0.34 -3.65
N GLU A 104 25.64 -0.93 -4.10
CA GLU A 104 25.98 -0.96 -5.53
C GLU A 104 25.00 -1.87 -6.33
N GLU A 105 24.50 -1.38 -7.48
CA GLU A 105 23.50 -2.08 -8.31
C GLU A 105 24.03 -3.36 -9.00
N GLU A 106 25.36 -3.51 -9.13
CA GLU A 106 25.99 -4.64 -9.82
C GLU A 106 26.74 -5.57 -8.87
N LEU A 107 26.41 -6.86 -8.92
CA LEU A 107 27.10 -7.90 -8.15
C LEU A 107 28.54 -8.12 -8.67
N PRO A 108 29.50 -8.44 -7.79
CA PRO A 108 30.89 -8.66 -8.18
C PRO A 108 31.03 -9.88 -9.11
N GLY A 109 31.50 -9.66 -10.34
CA GLY A 109 31.69 -10.74 -11.33
C GLY A 109 32.76 -11.79 -10.99
N TRP A 110 33.49 -11.62 -9.88
CA TRP A 110 34.52 -12.53 -9.39
C TRP A 110 34.03 -13.48 -8.28
N ALA A 111 32.80 -13.29 -7.77
CA ALA A 111 32.16 -14.16 -6.78
C ALA A 111 30.81 -14.72 -7.30
N PRO A 112 30.42 -15.95 -6.91
CA PRO A 112 29.09 -16.48 -7.25
C PRO A 112 27.99 -15.62 -6.61
N ALA A 113 26.94 -15.29 -7.37
CA ALA A 113 25.87 -14.40 -6.91
C ALA A 113 25.19 -14.90 -5.63
N GLU A 114 25.03 -16.22 -5.48
CA GLU A 114 24.47 -16.86 -4.29
C GLU A 114 25.33 -16.73 -3.03
N ASN A 115 26.60 -16.36 -3.17
CA ASN A 115 27.55 -16.17 -2.08
C ASN A 115 27.84 -14.68 -1.79
N VAL A 116 27.09 -13.77 -2.41
CA VAL A 116 27.18 -12.34 -2.16
C VAL A 116 25.98 -11.90 -1.31
N VAL A 117 26.26 -11.27 -0.18
CA VAL A 117 25.26 -10.70 0.72
C VAL A 117 25.43 -9.19 0.72
N ILE A 118 24.44 -8.50 0.16
CA ILE A 118 24.36 -7.03 0.22
C ILE A 118 23.30 -6.66 1.26
N SER A 119 23.70 -5.88 2.26
CA SER A 119 22.83 -5.41 3.33
C SER A 119 22.40 -3.96 3.12
N GLU A 120 21.25 -3.60 3.69
CA GLU A 120 20.78 -2.21 3.80
C GLU A 120 21.00 -1.65 5.23
N ASP A 121 21.66 -2.41 6.11
CA ASP A 121 21.99 -1.96 7.47
C ASP A 121 22.98 -0.79 7.43
N GLY A 122 22.91 0.09 8.44
CA GLY A 122 23.74 1.30 8.52
C GLY A 122 25.21 1.03 8.86
N ALA A 123 25.59 -0.23 9.08
CA ALA A 123 26.96 -0.72 9.22
C ALA A 123 26.98 -2.21 8.83
N LEU A 124 28.05 -2.70 8.18
CA LEU A 124 28.14 -4.12 7.87
C LEU A 124 28.25 -4.99 9.13
N THR A 125 28.89 -4.45 10.17
CA THR A 125 28.96 -5.10 11.48
C THR A 125 27.58 -5.40 12.05
N THR A 126 26.59 -4.53 11.86
CA THR A 126 25.21 -4.75 12.31
C THR A 126 24.65 -6.04 11.72
N THR A 127 24.84 -6.25 10.42
CA THR A 127 24.36 -7.44 9.72
C THR A 127 24.98 -8.71 10.30
N LEU A 128 26.30 -8.73 10.44
CA LEU A 128 27.01 -9.91 10.95
C LEU A 128 26.71 -10.17 12.43
N VAL A 129 26.58 -9.13 13.25
CA VAL A 129 26.14 -9.24 14.65
C VAL A 129 24.72 -9.78 14.75
N GLY A 130 23.81 -9.36 13.87
CA GLY A 130 22.47 -9.92 13.77
C GLY A 130 22.49 -11.43 13.54
N VAL A 131 23.33 -11.91 12.61
CA VAL A 131 23.50 -13.34 12.35
C VAL A 131 24.11 -14.07 13.57
N LEU A 132 25.08 -13.46 14.25
CA LEU A 132 25.65 -14.03 15.49
C LEU A 132 24.59 -14.15 16.59
N ALA A 133 23.75 -13.14 16.74
CA ALA A 133 22.67 -13.10 17.72
C ALA A 133 21.61 -14.18 17.44
N GLU A 134 21.17 -14.31 16.19
CA GLU A 134 20.20 -15.33 15.75
C GLU A 134 20.73 -16.76 15.93
N ARG A 135 22.05 -16.96 15.73
CA ARG A 135 22.72 -18.26 15.89
C ARG A 135 23.19 -18.54 17.32
N GLU A 136 22.91 -17.63 18.27
CA GLU A 136 23.33 -17.71 19.66
C GLU A 136 24.84 -17.96 19.83
N VAL A 137 25.65 -17.33 18.96
CA VAL A 137 27.12 -17.48 19.01
C VAL A 137 27.69 -16.68 20.17
N SER A 138 28.51 -17.33 20.99
CA SER A 138 29.17 -16.68 22.13
C SER A 138 30.35 -15.81 21.69
N VAL A 139 30.44 -14.62 22.29
CA VAL A 139 31.47 -13.60 22.01
C VAL A 139 32.09 -13.11 23.32
N SER A 140 33.33 -12.65 23.26
CA SER A 140 33.98 -12.04 24.42
C SER A 140 33.54 -10.58 24.62
N PRO A 141 33.71 -10.00 25.82
CA PRO A 141 33.49 -8.56 26.05
C PRO A 141 34.33 -7.68 25.10
N LEU A 142 35.57 -8.08 24.78
CA LEU A 142 36.41 -7.38 23.82
C LEU A 142 35.79 -7.40 22.42
N GLU A 143 35.33 -8.56 21.93
CA GLU A 143 34.68 -8.66 20.61
C GLU A 143 33.39 -7.85 20.57
N ALA A 144 32.56 -7.95 21.61
CA ALA A 144 31.35 -7.13 21.73
C ALA A 144 31.65 -5.62 21.71
N THR A 145 32.76 -5.21 22.33
CA THR A 145 33.26 -3.82 22.29
C THR A 145 33.70 -3.41 20.88
N VAL A 146 34.44 -4.27 20.17
CA VAL A 146 34.86 -3.99 18.78
C VAL A 146 33.66 -3.91 17.85
N PHE A 147 32.67 -4.78 18.01
CA PHE A 147 31.43 -4.71 17.23
C PHE A 147 30.69 -3.40 17.48
N ALA A 148 30.58 -2.98 18.74
CA ALA A 148 29.98 -1.69 19.05
C ALA A 148 30.78 -0.52 18.45
N LEU A 149 32.13 -0.57 18.46
CA LEU A 149 32.97 0.44 17.81
C LEU A 149 32.68 0.54 16.31
N GLY A 150 32.58 -0.59 15.60
CA GLY A 150 32.28 -0.62 14.17
C GLY A 150 30.91 0.00 13.85
N ILE A 151 29.87 -0.43 14.57
CA ILE A 151 28.52 0.12 14.38
C ILE A 151 28.48 1.62 14.69
N HIS A 152 29.13 2.07 15.77
CA HIS A 152 29.15 3.48 16.14
C HIS A 152 29.93 4.34 15.13
N GLU A 153 31.02 3.83 14.54
CA GLU A 153 31.81 4.58 13.56
C GLU A 153 31.00 4.86 12.29
N ASP A 154 30.33 3.84 11.76
CA ASP A 154 29.68 3.94 10.46
C ASP A 154 28.27 4.55 10.52
N THR A 155 27.55 4.34 11.63
CA THR A 155 26.24 4.99 11.87
C THR A 155 26.36 6.42 12.43
N GLY A 156 27.57 6.90 12.68
CA GLY A 156 27.78 8.18 13.37
C GLY A 156 27.13 8.18 14.74
N SER A 157 27.22 7.06 15.46
CA SER A 157 26.49 6.82 16.71
C SER A 157 24.98 7.05 16.57
N LEU A 158 24.39 6.42 15.55
CA LEU A 158 22.97 6.47 15.20
C LEU A 158 22.44 7.81 14.70
N THR A 159 23.33 8.73 14.32
CA THR A 159 22.93 10.07 13.83
C THR A 159 22.96 10.19 12.31
N HIS A 160 23.62 9.26 11.61
CA HIS A 160 23.62 9.23 10.15
C HIS A 160 22.25 8.83 9.61
N THR A 161 21.85 9.40 8.47
CA THR A 161 20.54 9.16 7.84
C THR A 161 20.36 7.73 7.32
N THR A 162 21.47 7.03 7.08
CA THR A 162 21.57 5.61 6.69
C THR A 162 21.38 4.65 7.86
N THR A 163 21.38 5.15 9.11
CA THR A 163 21.14 4.32 10.29
C THR A 163 19.74 3.70 10.26
N THR A 164 19.69 2.42 10.59
CA THR A 164 18.48 1.59 10.66
C THR A 164 18.11 1.24 12.11
N GLN A 165 16.91 0.67 12.30
CA GLN A 165 16.52 0.09 13.59
C GLN A 165 17.45 -1.04 14.04
N ARG A 166 17.94 -1.85 13.08
CA ARG A 166 18.79 -3.02 13.36
C ARG A 166 20.13 -2.61 13.97
N ASP A 167 20.65 -1.45 13.61
CA ASP A 167 21.88 -0.90 14.21
C ASP A 167 21.72 -0.66 15.71
N ALA A 168 20.59 -0.06 16.12
CA ALA A 168 20.29 0.17 17.53
C ALA A 168 20.11 -1.14 18.31
N GLU A 169 19.46 -2.14 17.69
CA GLU A 169 19.28 -3.46 18.28
C GLU A 169 20.60 -4.23 18.43
N ALA A 170 21.47 -4.17 17.43
CA ALA A 170 22.80 -4.76 17.43
C ALA A 170 23.69 -4.11 18.50
N LEU A 171 23.68 -2.77 18.65
CA LEU A 171 24.34 -2.09 19.76
C LEU A 171 23.80 -2.55 21.11
N GLY A 172 22.47 -2.64 21.25
CA GLY A 172 21.84 -3.19 22.45
C GLY A 172 22.30 -4.63 22.74
N TRP A 173 22.51 -5.45 21.70
CA TRP A 173 23.05 -6.79 21.83
C TRP A 173 24.51 -6.77 22.29
N CYS A 174 25.38 -5.95 21.69
CA CYS A 174 26.77 -5.79 22.10
C CYS A 174 26.89 -5.39 23.58
N LEU A 175 26.04 -4.46 24.04
CA LEU A 175 26.02 -4.05 25.45
C LEU A 175 25.61 -5.16 26.39
N ARG A 176 24.62 -5.98 26.02
CA ARG A 176 24.25 -7.18 26.81
C ARG A 176 25.40 -8.19 26.91
N HIS A 177 26.30 -8.21 25.94
CA HIS A 177 27.46 -9.11 25.90
C HIS A 177 28.75 -8.48 26.45
N GLY A 178 28.63 -7.34 27.15
CA GLY A 178 29.73 -6.75 27.90
C GLY A 178 30.58 -5.75 27.14
N ALA A 179 30.05 -5.14 26.06
CA ALA A 179 30.74 -4.04 25.39
C ALA A 179 31.07 -2.89 26.37
N GLU A 180 32.33 -2.48 26.41
CA GLU A 180 32.86 -1.53 27.38
C GLU A 180 32.74 -0.07 26.91
N GLN A 181 31.87 0.68 27.57
CA GLN A 181 31.57 2.08 27.24
C GLN A 181 32.78 3.02 27.37
N GLU A 182 33.69 2.76 28.32
CA GLU A 182 34.91 3.56 28.48
C GLU A 182 35.83 3.43 27.27
N VAL A 183 35.94 2.22 26.71
CA VAL A 183 36.72 1.95 25.50
C VAL A 183 36.05 2.58 24.28
N LEU A 184 34.72 2.46 24.15
CA LEU A 184 33.96 3.11 23.08
C LEU A 184 34.24 4.62 23.05
N SER A 185 34.06 5.31 24.17
CA SER A 185 34.29 6.76 24.26
C SER A 185 35.73 7.15 23.89
N ARG A 186 36.73 6.34 24.28
CA ARG A 186 38.13 6.63 23.98
C ARG A 186 38.47 6.53 22.49
N PHE A 187 37.89 5.57 21.77
CA PHE A 187 38.28 5.26 20.39
C PHE A 187 37.36 5.86 19.32
N LEU A 188 36.14 6.25 19.67
CA LEU A 188 35.26 7.03 18.79
C LEU A 188 35.67 8.51 18.70
N HIS A 189 36.44 9.00 19.68
CA HIS A 189 36.98 10.35 19.66
C HIS A 189 38.44 10.34 19.16
N THR A 190 38.66 10.71 17.90
CA THR A 190 40.02 10.95 17.38
C THR A 190 40.44 12.40 17.66
N PRO A 191 41.34 12.68 18.62
CA PRO A 191 41.86 14.02 18.84
C PRO A 191 42.77 14.45 17.69
N LEU A 192 42.64 15.71 17.27
CA LEU A 192 43.49 16.28 16.23
C LEU A 192 44.93 16.41 16.72
N GLY A 193 45.87 15.87 15.95
CA GLY A 193 47.30 16.09 16.10
C GLY A 193 47.70 17.55 15.86
N GLU A 194 48.99 17.85 15.98
CA GLU A 194 49.50 19.21 15.75
C GLU A 194 49.30 19.65 14.30
N THR A 195 49.74 18.84 13.33
CA THR A 195 49.60 19.12 11.89
C THR A 195 48.13 19.23 11.44
N GLU A 196 47.24 18.37 11.96
CA GLU A 196 45.80 18.43 11.68
C GLU A 196 45.15 19.71 12.23
N ARG A 197 45.58 20.18 13.41
CA ARG A 197 45.10 21.45 14.00
C ARG A 197 45.57 22.66 13.20
N GLU A 198 46.82 22.67 12.74
CA GLU A 198 47.36 23.72 11.88
C GLU A 198 46.63 23.78 10.54
N LEU A 199 46.38 22.62 9.92
CA LEU A 199 45.62 22.53 8.68
C LEU A 199 44.16 22.97 8.89
N LEU A 200 43.50 22.55 9.98
CA LEU A 200 42.14 22.99 10.30
C LEU A 200 42.05 24.51 10.45
N SER A 201 43.02 25.13 11.14
CA SER A 201 43.08 26.59 11.28
C SER A 201 43.20 27.27 9.91
N THR A 202 44.09 26.77 9.06
CA THR A 202 44.27 27.29 7.68
C THR A 202 42.99 27.15 6.87
N LEU A 203 42.29 26.02 7.01
CA LEU A 203 41.04 25.74 6.32
C LEU A 203 39.91 26.68 6.78
N LEU A 204 39.77 26.89 8.09
CA LEU A 204 38.82 27.85 8.67
C LEU A 204 39.02 29.26 8.12
N ASP A 205 40.28 29.69 7.98
CA ASP A 205 40.61 31.00 7.41
C ASP A 205 40.37 31.09 5.89
N SER A 206 40.27 29.94 5.20
CA SER A 206 40.06 29.84 3.74
C SER A 206 38.61 29.63 3.31
N VAL A 207 37.67 29.56 4.28
CA VAL A 207 36.26 29.27 4.01
C VAL A 207 35.63 30.39 3.16
N GLU A 208 34.99 30.00 2.07
CA GLU A 208 34.24 30.88 1.19
C GLU A 208 32.79 30.43 1.07
N PRO A 209 31.80 31.28 1.39
CA PRO A 209 30.39 30.94 1.24
C PRO A 209 29.91 31.14 -0.20
N HIS A 210 29.17 30.17 -0.71
CA HIS A 210 28.47 30.22 -2.00
C HIS A 210 26.99 29.94 -1.78
N GLU A 211 26.12 30.83 -2.27
CA GLU A 211 24.67 30.65 -2.18
C GLU A 211 24.13 30.13 -3.52
N VAL A 212 23.51 28.94 -3.49
CA VAL A 212 22.93 28.29 -4.67
C VAL A 212 21.53 27.80 -4.34
N ALA A 213 20.53 28.25 -5.12
CA ALA A 213 19.12 27.97 -4.90
C ALA A 213 18.63 28.20 -3.44
N GLY A 214 19.21 29.20 -2.75
CA GLY A 214 18.89 29.55 -1.37
C GLY A 214 19.56 28.66 -0.30
N ILE A 215 20.51 27.81 -0.69
CA ILE A 215 21.31 26.96 0.19
C ILE A 215 22.73 27.51 0.24
N GLU A 216 23.26 27.68 1.45
CA GLU A 216 24.66 28.06 1.66
C GLU A 216 25.56 26.81 1.59
N VAL A 217 26.54 26.84 0.69
CA VAL A 217 27.58 25.82 0.56
C VAL A 217 28.93 26.47 0.77
N LEU A 218 29.71 25.95 1.71
CA LEU A 218 31.05 26.44 1.99
C LEU A 218 32.07 25.72 1.12
N VAL A 219 33.00 26.46 0.54
CA VAL A 219 34.17 25.91 -0.16
C VAL A 219 35.42 26.34 0.60
N ALA A 220 36.23 25.38 1.05
CA ALA A 220 37.47 25.64 1.77
C ALA A 220 38.63 24.97 1.04
N ALA A 221 39.75 25.69 0.90
CA ALA A 221 40.90 25.22 0.14
C ALA A 221 42.23 25.56 0.83
N ALA A 222 43.12 24.58 0.99
CA ALA A 222 44.45 24.80 1.57
C ALA A 222 45.52 23.93 0.91
N THR A 223 46.78 24.31 1.07
CA THR A 223 47.95 23.51 0.69
C THR A 223 48.66 23.05 1.96
N ALA A 224 48.89 21.75 2.10
CA ALA A 224 49.65 21.18 3.20
C ALA A 224 51.07 20.82 2.73
N PRO A 225 52.12 21.17 3.51
CA PRO A 225 53.51 20.90 3.14
C PRO A 225 53.90 19.42 3.25
N GLU A 226 53.14 18.64 4.03
CA GLU A 226 53.31 17.21 4.24
C GLU A 226 51.95 16.51 4.07
N TYR A 227 51.98 15.20 3.79
CA TYR A 227 50.76 14.40 3.72
C TYR A 227 50.08 14.33 5.09
N VAL A 228 48.81 14.74 5.15
CA VAL A 228 47.98 14.71 6.35
C VAL A 228 46.92 13.64 6.20
N GLU A 229 47.02 12.58 7.02
CA GLU A 229 45.99 11.54 7.09
C GLU A 229 44.67 12.12 7.64
N GLY A 230 43.52 11.56 7.23
CA GLY A 230 42.24 11.83 7.89
C GLY A 230 41.56 13.17 7.54
N ILE A 231 41.75 13.72 6.34
CA ILE A 231 41.11 14.97 5.88
C ILE A 231 39.56 14.94 6.05
N SER A 232 38.94 13.75 5.93
CA SER A 232 37.51 13.55 6.20
C SER A 232 37.09 13.96 7.62
N ASN A 233 37.95 13.74 8.62
CA ASN A 233 37.69 14.16 10.00
C ASN A 233 37.76 15.68 10.14
N LEU A 234 38.63 16.34 9.38
CA LEU A 234 38.70 17.80 9.32
C LEU A 234 37.44 18.37 8.68
N ALA A 235 36.96 17.77 7.59
CA ALA A 235 35.69 18.17 6.96
C ALA A 235 34.50 18.06 7.92
N HIS A 236 34.41 16.95 8.69
CA HIS A 236 33.35 16.76 9.69
C HIS A 236 33.39 17.83 10.79
N LYS A 237 34.58 18.13 11.33
CA LYS A 237 34.73 19.19 12.34
C LYS A 237 34.45 20.58 11.77
N LEU A 238 34.81 20.82 10.51
CA LEU A 238 34.59 22.12 9.86
C LEU A 238 33.09 22.37 9.63
N ILE A 239 32.35 21.38 9.13
CA ILE A 239 30.89 21.50 8.94
C ILE A 239 30.14 21.61 10.29
N ASP A 240 30.61 20.93 11.34
CA ASP A 240 30.08 21.08 12.71
C ASP A 240 30.28 22.48 13.28
N VAL A 241 31.49 23.03 13.15
CA VAL A 241 31.85 24.34 13.73
C VAL A 241 31.17 25.49 12.99
N THR A 242 30.94 25.33 11.68
CA THR A 242 30.33 26.37 10.82
C THR A 242 28.81 26.28 10.74
N ASP A 243 28.22 25.13 11.10
CA ASP A 243 26.80 24.83 10.94
C ASP A 243 26.27 25.01 9.50
N SER A 244 27.15 24.76 8.51
CA SER A 244 26.79 24.89 7.10
C SER A 244 25.91 23.75 6.59
N ALA A 245 25.02 24.06 5.65
CA ALA A 245 24.21 23.09 4.93
C ALA A 245 25.04 22.19 4.00
N GLY A 246 26.18 22.68 3.49
CA GLY A 246 27.10 21.94 2.64
C GLY A 246 28.55 22.39 2.76
N LEU A 247 29.48 21.49 2.49
CA LEU A 247 30.92 21.76 2.51
C LEU A 247 31.63 21.04 1.35
N ALA A 248 32.47 21.75 0.62
CA ALA A 248 33.49 21.18 -0.25
C ALA A 248 34.88 21.59 0.24
N LEU A 249 35.64 20.62 0.73
CA LEU A 249 36.96 20.79 1.29
C LEU A 249 38.02 20.30 0.28
N LEU A 250 39.00 21.13 -0.05
CA LEU A 250 40.05 20.83 -1.02
C LEU A 250 41.43 21.03 -0.39
N VAL A 251 42.25 19.98 -0.34
CA VAL A 251 43.59 20.07 0.23
C VAL A 251 44.62 19.57 -0.76
N GLU A 252 45.55 20.44 -1.16
CA GLU A 252 46.69 20.05 -1.99
C GLU A 252 47.81 19.50 -1.10
N MET A 253 48.23 18.27 -1.39
CA MET A 253 49.39 17.62 -0.76
C MET A 253 50.00 16.60 -1.73
N ASP A 254 51.34 16.45 -1.70
CA ASP A 254 52.08 15.55 -2.61
C ASP A 254 51.73 15.71 -4.11
N GLY A 255 51.52 16.96 -4.54
CA GLY A 255 51.21 17.31 -5.94
C GLY A 255 49.84 16.83 -6.44
N ARG A 256 48.92 16.50 -5.52
CA ARG A 256 47.55 16.07 -5.81
C ARG A 256 46.58 16.84 -4.91
N VAL A 257 45.35 17.02 -5.36
CA VAL A 257 44.28 17.66 -4.58
C VAL A 257 43.35 16.59 -4.06
N PHE A 258 43.22 16.52 -2.74
CA PHE A 258 42.29 15.66 -2.04
C PHE A 258 41.03 16.46 -1.74
N ALA A 259 39.90 16.01 -2.25
CA ALA A 259 38.61 16.65 -2.07
C ALA A 259 37.72 15.82 -1.15
N VAL A 260 37.03 16.48 -0.23
CA VAL A 260 36.00 15.89 0.63
C VAL A 260 34.77 16.76 0.57
N THR A 261 33.63 16.19 0.19
CA THR A 261 32.35 16.90 0.13
C THR A 261 31.40 16.35 1.17
N ARG A 262 30.60 17.23 1.78
CA ARG A 262 29.60 16.90 2.80
C ARG A 262 28.33 17.70 2.57
N SER A 263 27.19 17.06 2.82
CA SER A 263 25.88 17.69 2.72
C SER A 263 25.03 17.32 3.94
N ARG A 264 24.43 18.34 4.56
CA ARG A 264 23.34 18.22 5.55
C ARG A 264 21.98 18.55 4.93
N ALA A 265 21.99 19.15 3.73
CA ALA A 265 20.78 19.52 3.00
C ALA A 265 20.38 18.40 2.03
N PRO A 266 19.15 17.86 2.13
CA PRO A 266 18.58 16.92 1.18
C PRO A 266 18.70 17.31 -0.30
N GLU A 267 18.67 18.61 -0.57
CA GLU A 267 18.72 19.20 -1.89
C GLU A 267 20.12 19.24 -2.51
N LEU A 268 21.17 19.10 -1.70
CA LEU A 268 22.57 19.18 -2.16
C LEU A 268 23.19 17.78 -2.22
N ASP A 269 23.62 17.39 -3.42
CA ASP A 269 24.28 16.11 -3.68
C ASP A 269 25.80 16.22 -3.56
N ALA A 270 26.36 15.72 -2.45
CA ALA A 270 27.81 15.73 -2.21
C ALA A 270 28.58 14.85 -3.22
N ALA A 271 27.97 13.76 -3.72
CA ALA A 271 28.60 12.89 -4.70
C ALA A 271 28.71 13.58 -6.05
N ALA A 272 27.70 14.34 -6.47
CA ALA A 272 27.76 15.15 -7.68
C ALA A 272 28.92 16.17 -7.64
N LEU A 273 29.15 16.80 -6.47
CA LEU A 273 30.28 17.72 -6.28
C LEU A 273 31.65 17.02 -6.36
N ALA A 274 31.76 15.77 -5.90
CA ALA A 274 33.00 15.00 -5.99
C ALA A 274 33.24 14.45 -7.40
N ALA A 275 32.18 14.13 -8.15
CA ALA A 275 32.24 13.52 -9.47
C ALA A 275 32.97 14.39 -10.51
N VAL A 276 32.83 15.73 -10.45
CA VAL A 276 33.55 16.65 -11.34
C VAL A 276 35.07 16.55 -11.21
N LEU A 277 35.56 16.07 -10.06
CA LEU A 277 36.97 15.83 -9.77
C LEU A 277 37.38 14.37 -9.99
N GLY A 278 36.50 13.54 -10.57
CA GLY A 278 36.70 12.10 -10.73
C GLY A 278 36.53 11.29 -9.44
N GLY A 279 35.83 11.86 -8.45
CA GLY A 279 35.51 11.21 -7.18
C GLY A 279 34.16 10.49 -7.17
N GLY A 280 33.82 9.92 -6.02
CA GLY A 280 32.58 9.19 -5.79
C GLY A 280 32.22 9.10 -4.32
N GLY A 281 31.00 8.65 -4.03
CA GLY A 281 30.46 8.53 -2.68
C GLY A 281 28.94 8.62 -2.68
N HIS A 282 28.36 9.03 -1.56
CA HIS A 282 26.91 9.18 -1.37
C HIS A 282 26.49 10.64 -1.39
N ALA A 283 25.17 10.87 -1.54
CA ALA A 283 24.60 12.22 -1.56
C ALA A 283 24.93 13.05 -0.29
N GLN A 284 25.15 12.42 0.87
CA GLN A 284 25.57 13.14 2.09
C GLN A 284 27.08 13.35 2.21
N ALA A 285 27.90 12.49 1.59
CA ALA A 285 29.34 12.47 1.80
C ALA A 285 30.06 11.79 0.63
N ALA A 286 31.04 12.47 0.05
CA ALA A 286 31.88 11.89 -1.00
C ALA A 286 33.33 12.39 -0.91
N SER A 287 34.20 11.78 -1.72
CA SER A 287 35.62 12.16 -1.80
C SER A 287 36.17 12.00 -3.21
N ALA A 288 37.23 12.76 -3.53
CA ALA A 288 37.91 12.69 -4.81
C ALA A 288 39.43 12.91 -4.66
N ILE A 289 40.21 12.37 -5.60
CA ILE A 289 41.64 12.70 -5.75
C ILE A 289 41.83 13.27 -7.15
N TYR A 290 42.01 14.58 -7.23
CA TYR A 290 42.20 15.30 -8.47
C TYR A 290 43.69 15.48 -8.80
N ARG A 291 44.05 15.22 -10.06
CA ARG A 291 45.42 15.37 -10.58
C ARG A 291 45.54 16.66 -11.38
N GLY A 292 45.72 17.77 -10.69
CA GLY A 292 45.88 19.10 -11.26
C GLY A 292 46.07 20.16 -10.15
N PRO A 293 46.24 21.45 -10.52
CA PRO A 293 46.42 22.53 -9.56
C PRO A 293 45.17 22.77 -8.70
N LEU A 294 45.36 23.15 -7.43
CA LEU A 294 44.29 23.41 -6.47
C LEU A 294 43.26 24.44 -6.96
N ASP A 295 43.72 25.53 -7.60
CA ASP A 295 42.85 26.58 -8.13
C ASP A 295 41.90 26.07 -9.24
N GLU A 296 42.34 25.08 -10.02
CA GLU A 296 41.50 24.47 -11.05
C GLU A 296 40.46 23.56 -10.43
N ALA A 297 40.87 22.70 -9.48
CA ALA A 297 39.93 21.85 -8.74
C ALA A 297 38.84 22.67 -8.05
N ARG A 298 39.24 23.78 -7.42
CA ARG A 298 38.33 24.71 -6.77
C ARG A 298 37.33 25.32 -7.75
N ARG A 299 37.80 25.79 -8.91
CA ARG A 299 36.91 26.34 -9.94
C ARG A 299 35.88 25.32 -10.44
N LEU A 300 36.32 24.09 -10.72
CA LEU A 300 35.43 23.01 -11.17
C LEU A 300 34.31 22.73 -10.15
N VAL A 301 34.66 22.64 -8.87
CA VAL A 301 33.67 22.43 -7.80
C VAL A 301 32.68 23.58 -7.72
N VAL A 302 33.15 24.83 -7.76
CA VAL A 302 32.29 26.02 -7.70
C VAL A 302 31.34 26.10 -8.89
N GLU A 303 31.82 25.76 -10.10
CA GLU A 303 30.99 25.70 -11.31
C GLU A 303 29.92 24.59 -11.22
N GLN A 304 30.24 23.46 -10.57
CA GLN A 304 29.33 22.33 -10.40
C GLN A 304 28.24 22.56 -9.32
N LEU A 305 28.40 23.54 -8.43
CA LEU A 305 27.44 23.79 -7.34
C LEU A 305 26.00 23.94 -7.84
N GLY A 306 25.80 24.60 -9.00
CA GLY A 306 24.49 24.80 -9.61
C GLY A 306 23.79 23.50 -10.03
N GLU A 307 24.54 22.53 -10.56
CA GLU A 307 24.00 21.24 -11.00
C GLU A 307 23.89 20.23 -9.86
N ALA A 308 24.70 20.38 -8.80
CA ALA A 308 24.65 19.52 -7.62
C ALA A 308 23.46 19.82 -6.70
N VAL A 309 22.80 20.97 -6.87
CA VAL A 309 21.61 21.35 -6.11
C VAL A 309 20.36 21.01 -6.91
N ARG A 310 19.52 20.13 -6.35
CA ARG A 310 18.20 19.80 -6.88
C ARG A 310 17.25 20.99 -6.69
N GLU A 311 16.34 21.22 -7.63
CA GLU A 311 15.40 22.34 -7.56
C GLU A 311 14.59 22.28 -6.24
N PRO A 312 14.56 23.38 -5.46
CA PRO A 312 13.81 23.39 -4.21
C PRO A 312 12.30 23.32 -4.48
N ALA A 313 11.56 22.65 -3.59
CA ALA A 313 10.11 22.66 -3.66
C ALA A 313 9.57 24.08 -3.39
N HIS A 314 8.51 24.45 -4.09
CA HIS A 314 7.86 25.75 -4.00
C HIS A 314 6.45 25.63 -3.41
N ALA A 315 5.84 26.77 -3.06
CA ALA A 315 4.47 26.83 -2.56
C ALA A 315 3.47 26.12 -3.49
N ARG A 316 3.67 26.21 -4.81
CA ARG A 316 2.81 25.53 -5.81
C ARG A 316 2.80 24.00 -5.71
N ASP A 317 3.89 23.43 -5.18
CA ASP A 317 4.11 21.98 -5.11
C ASP A 317 3.52 21.38 -3.82
N VAL A 318 3.31 22.23 -2.78
CA VAL A 318 2.83 21.79 -1.46
C VAL A 318 1.45 22.33 -1.10
N MET A 319 0.95 23.34 -1.80
CA MET A 319 -0.33 23.95 -1.47
C MET A 319 -1.53 23.07 -1.81
N SER A 320 -2.56 23.11 -0.96
CA SER A 320 -3.85 22.49 -1.24
C SER A 320 -4.61 23.23 -2.35
N LYS A 321 -5.08 22.49 -3.36
CA LYS A 321 -5.89 22.98 -4.49
C LYS A 321 -7.18 22.14 -4.64
N PRO A 322 -8.36 22.75 -4.88
CA PRO A 322 -8.61 24.20 -4.84
C PRO A 322 -8.62 24.74 -3.39
N PRO A 323 -8.31 26.04 -3.17
CA PRO A 323 -8.34 26.63 -1.84
C PRO A 323 -9.77 26.61 -1.27
N ARG A 324 -9.95 25.90 -0.14
CA ARG A 324 -11.23 25.83 0.57
C ARG A 324 -11.45 27.11 1.38
N THR A 325 -12.55 27.79 1.13
CA THR A 325 -12.85 29.11 1.72
C THR A 325 -14.32 29.25 2.09
N ILE A 326 -14.62 30.27 2.90
CA ILE A 326 -15.99 30.69 3.23
C ILE A 326 -16.13 32.21 3.07
N GLY A 327 -17.36 32.66 2.85
CA GLY A 327 -17.68 34.08 2.84
C GLY A 327 -17.69 34.71 4.25
N PRO A 328 -17.41 36.02 4.37
CA PRO A 328 -17.40 36.73 5.67
C PRO A 328 -18.75 36.75 6.39
N ASP A 329 -19.84 36.63 5.64
CA ASP A 329 -21.22 36.64 6.15
C ASP A 329 -21.77 35.24 6.45
N GLU A 330 -21.00 34.18 6.15
CA GLU A 330 -21.38 32.82 6.54
C GLU A 330 -21.31 32.62 8.05
N THR A 331 -22.09 31.67 8.57
CA THR A 331 -22.23 31.46 10.01
C THR A 331 -21.05 30.69 10.60
N VAL A 332 -20.79 30.87 11.90
CA VAL A 332 -19.79 30.09 12.67
C VAL A 332 -20.03 28.59 12.52
N SER A 333 -21.28 28.12 12.59
CA SER A 333 -21.59 26.70 12.40
C SER A 333 -21.24 26.20 11.00
N ARG A 334 -21.49 27.00 9.97
CA ARG A 334 -21.15 26.63 8.59
C ARG A 334 -19.63 26.59 8.38
N ALA A 335 -18.91 27.52 8.98
CA ALA A 335 -17.44 27.50 9.02
C ALA A 335 -16.89 26.27 9.76
N MET A 336 -17.50 25.89 10.89
CA MET A 336 -17.11 24.69 11.64
C MET A 336 -17.35 23.43 10.82
N ILE A 337 -18.52 23.32 10.17
CA ILE A 337 -18.81 22.22 9.25
C ILE A 337 -17.77 22.20 8.14
N ALA A 338 -17.42 23.34 7.54
CA ALA A 338 -16.38 23.40 6.51
C ALA A 338 -15.00 22.93 7.04
N CYS A 339 -14.58 23.35 8.23
CA CYS A 339 -13.33 22.88 8.85
C CYS A 339 -13.35 21.36 9.10
N GLN A 340 -14.44 20.82 9.64
CA GLN A 340 -14.60 19.38 9.88
C GLN A 340 -14.61 18.60 8.57
N ARG A 341 -15.37 19.10 7.59
CA ARG A 341 -15.50 18.59 6.24
C ARG A 341 -14.13 18.44 5.59
N PHE A 342 -13.32 19.49 5.58
CA PHE A 342 -12.03 19.46 4.90
C PHE A 342 -10.87 18.96 5.79
N GLY A 343 -11.15 18.49 7.01
CA GLY A 343 -10.10 18.08 7.96
C GLY A 343 -9.14 19.22 8.37
N GLN A 344 -9.54 20.47 8.17
CA GLN A 344 -8.67 21.63 8.38
C GLN A 344 -8.77 22.15 9.82
N SER A 345 -7.64 22.58 10.37
CA SER A 345 -7.54 23.24 11.68
C SER A 345 -8.15 24.66 11.72
N GLY A 346 -8.87 25.06 10.67
CA GLY A 346 -9.42 26.39 10.43
C GLY A 346 -9.67 26.62 8.94
N ILE A 347 -10.19 27.77 8.54
CA ILE A 347 -10.52 28.06 7.14
C ILE A 347 -10.19 29.51 6.76
N LEU A 348 -9.84 29.75 5.50
CA LEU A 348 -9.65 31.09 4.95
C LEU A 348 -11.01 31.73 4.63
N VAL A 349 -11.12 33.04 4.87
CA VAL A 349 -12.30 33.84 4.59
C VAL A 349 -12.01 34.72 3.38
N THR A 350 -12.84 34.60 2.35
CA THR A 350 -12.67 35.34 1.10
C THR A 350 -13.89 36.20 0.76
N ALA A 351 -13.64 37.34 0.11
CA ALA A 351 -14.67 38.16 -0.50
C ALA A 351 -14.26 38.41 -1.96
N ALA A 352 -15.07 37.94 -2.92
CA ALA A 352 -14.77 38.06 -4.35
C ALA A 352 -13.36 37.53 -4.74
N ASP A 353 -13.00 36.34 -4.26
CA ASP A 353 -11.71 35.64 -4.44
C ASP A 353 -10.48 36.29 -3.77
N GLU A 354 -10.66 37.41 -3.05
CA GLU A 354 -9.62 38.06 -2.26
C GLU A 354 -9.67 37.59 -0.80
N VAL A 355 -8.51 37.34 -0.20
CA VAL A 355 -8.38 36.92 1.19
C VAL A 355 -8.64 38.10 2.12
N VAL A 356 -9.70 38.03 2.91
CA VAL A 356 -10.09 39.09 3.86
C VAL A 356 -9.90 38.67 5.32
N GLY A 357 -9.68 37.39 5.58
CA GLY A 357 -9.40 36.89 6.92
C GLY A 357 -9.18 35.39 6.99
N ALA A 358 -9.00 34.89 8.20
CA ALA A 358 -8.91 33.47 8.52
C ALA A 358 -9.50 33.21 9.90
N VAL A 359 -10.08 32.02 10.11
CA VAL A 359 -10.60 31.60 11.42
C VAL A 359 -10.10 30.21 11.76
N SER A 360 -9.62 30.03 13.00
CA SER A 360 -9.17 28.72 13.48
C SER A 360 -10.36 27.87 13.94
N ARG A 361 -10.22 26.54 13.90
CA ARG A 361 -11.23 25.62 14.44
C ARG A 361 -11.44 25.84 15.94
N GLU A 362 -10.37 26.16 16.67
CA GLU A 362 -10.44 26.45 18.10
C GLU A 362 -11.32 27.68 18.39
N ASP A 363 -11.19 28.75 17.59
CA ASP A 363 -12.02 29.94 17.72
C ASP A 363 -13.49 29.66 17.36
N LEU A 364 -13.72 28.81 16.35
CA LEU A 364 -15.06 28.36 15.99
C LEU A 364 -15.70 27.50 17.11
N ASP A 365 -14.96 26.55 17.69
CA ASP A 365 -15.43 25.72 18.82
C ASP A 365 -15.76 26.60 20.04
N LYS A 366 -14.89 27.56 20.37
CA LYS A 366 -15.15 28.55 21.43
C LYS A 366 -16.42 29.34 21.14
N ALA A 367 -16.58 29.87 19.93
CA ALA A 367 -17.76 30.63 19.54
C ALA A 367 -19.05 29.79 19.63
N ILE A 368 -19.02 28.52 19.20
CA ILE A 368 -20.16 27.59 19.34
C ILE A 368 -20.48 27.34 20.81
N SER A 369 -19.48 27.11 21.66
CA SER A 369 -19.68 26.91 23.11
C SER A 369 -20.31 28.12 23.80
N HIS A 370 -20.09 29.32 23.25
CA HIS A 370 -20.70 30.58 23.69
C HIS A 370 -22.07 30.89 23.04
N GLY A 371 -22.64 29.96 22.26
CA GLY A 371 -23.95 30.12 21.61
C GLY A 371 -23.94 30.99 20.35
N LEU A 372 -22.76 31.28 19.80
CA LEU A 372 -22.58 32.13 18.60
C LEU A 372 -22.60 31.35 17.29
N SER A 373 -23.13 30.12 17.29
CA SER A 373 -23.31 29.25 16.12
C SER A 373 -23.91 29.95 14.89
N HIS A 374 -24.84 30.89 15.10
CA HIS A 374 -25.55 31.64 14.06
C HIS A 374 -24.85 32.96 13.65
N ALA A 375 -23.83 33.40 14.38
CA ALA A 375 -23.16 34.68 14.12
C ALA A 375 -22.31 34.60 12.84
N PRO A 376 -22.10 35.72 12.13
CA PRO A 376 -21.26 35.74 10.94
C PRO A 376 -19.78 35.63 11.31
N VAL A 377 -19.01 34.90 10.51
CA VAL A 377 -17.59 34.60 10.76
C VAL A 377 -16.72 35.84 10.80
N LYS A 378 -17.06 36.90 10.05
CA LYS A 378 -16.36 38.19 10.11
C LYS A 378 -16.29 38.81 11.51
N GLY A 379 -17.18 38.40 12.42
CA GLY A 379 -17.17 38.87 13.81
C GLY A 379 -16.11 38.23 14.70
N ILE A 380 -15.50 37.12 14.27
CA ILE A 380 -14.53 36.35 15.07
C ILE A 380 -13.23 36.01 14.31
N MET A 381 -13.18 36.22 12.99
CA MET A 381 -11.99 35.93 12.19
C MET A 381 -10.83 36.89 12.49
N SER A 382 -9.60 36.42 12.29
CA SER A 382 -8.42 37.29 12.17
C SER A 382 -8.40 37.95 10.79
N SER A 383 -8.18 39.27 10.76
CA SER A 383 -8.01 40.04 9.52
C SER A 383 -6.57 40.01 8.98
N ARG A 384 -5.62 39.48 9.75
CA ARG A 384 -4.22 39.33 9.33
C ARG A 384 -4.00 37.89 8.91
N VAL A 385 -3.79 37.70 7.62
CA VAL A 385 -3.44 36.41 7.01
C VAL A 385 -2.09 36.55 6.33
N ALA A 386 -1.14 35.66 6.63
CA ALA A 386 0.12 35.59 5.90
C ALA A 386 -0.16 35.20 4.45
N THR A 387 0.52 35.86 3.51
CA THR A 387 0.38 35.58 2.08
C THR A 387 1.76 35.36 1.46
N CYS A 388 1.82 34.54 0.43
CA CYS A 388 3.02 34.33 -0.39
C CYS A 388 2.64 34.16 -1.87
N ASP A 389 3.63 34.14 -2.76
CA ASP A 389 3.44 33.77 -4.16
C ASP A 389 3.64 32.25 -4.35
N GLU A 390 3.37 31.76 -5.56
CA GLU A 390 3.47 30.34 -5.91
C GLU A 390 4.91 29.83 -6.05
N GLU A 391 5.83 30.74 -6.32
CA GLU A 391 7.26 30.49 -6.48
C GLU A 391 8.00 30.71 -5.16
N THR A 392 7.29 30.80 -4.04
CA THR A 392 7.89 30.97 -2.73
C THR A 392 8.52 29.64 -2.29
N PRO A 393 9.83 29.58 -2.00
CA PRO A 393 10.50 28.33 -1.63
C PRO A 393 9.99 27.73 -0.32
N LEU A 394 10.02 26.39 -0.21
CA LEU A 394 9.55 25.65 0.96
C LEU A 394 10.22 26.10 2.27
N LEU A 395 11.50 26.45 2.23
CA LEU A 395 12.24 26.96 3.40
C LEU A 395 11.67 28.29 3.91
N GLU A 396 11.22 29.16 3.01
CA GLU A 396 10.59 30.42 3.39
C GLU A 396 9.18 30.18 3.95
N LEU A 397 8.44 29.20 3.41
CA LEU A 397 7.16 28.76 3.99
C LEU A 397 7.34 28.23 5.42
N GLN A 398 8.40 27.47 5.69
CA GLN A 398 8.73 27.03 7.06
C GLN A 398 8.94 28.22 7.99
N ARG A 399 9.72 29.23 7.57
CA ARG A 399 9.97 30.44 8.36
C ARG A 399 8.68 31.21 8.64
N LEU A 400 7.84 31.39 7.63
CA LEU A 400 6.55 32.06 7.76
C LEU A 400 5.62 31.33 8.74
N LEU A 401 5.59 29.99 8.72
CA LEU A 401 4.79 29.19 9.67
C LEU A 401 5.38 29.17 11.09
N ALA A 402 6.71 29.15 11.20
CA ALA A 402 7.44 29.20 12.46
C ALA A 402 7.30 30.56 13.16
N ALA A 403 7.07 31.64 12.40
CA ALA A 403 6.76 32.98 12.90
C ALA A 403 5.36 33.09 13.56
N GLY A 404 4.67 31.97 13.77
CA GLY A 404 3.37 31.92 14.46
C GLY A 404 2.17 31.96 13.53
N ASN A 405 2.35 31.90 12.21
CA ASN A 405 1.24 31.75 11.27
C ASN A 405 0.81 30.28 11.20
N ASP A 406 -0.49 30.01 11.37
CA ASP A 406 -1.01 28.65 11.26
C ASP A 406 -1.27 28.22 9.81
N ARG A 407 -1.41 29.20 8.91
CA ARG A 407 -1.64 29.01 7.47
C ARG A 407 -1.13 30.20 6.68
N ILE A 408 -0.76 29.93 5.42
CA ILE A 408 -0.30 30.92 4.45
C ILE A 408 -1.20 30.82 3.23
N ALA A 409 -1.79 31.93 2.83
CA ALA A 409 -2.56 32.02 1.60
C ALA A 409 -1.61 32.25 0.41
N VAL A 410 -1.62 31.33 -0.55
CA VAL A 410 -0.84 31.47 -1.78
C VAL A 410 -1.65 32.27 -2.78
N VAL A 411 -1.08 33.36 -3.28
CA VAL A 411 -1.80 34.36 -4.10
C VAL A 411 -1.18 34.42 -5.50
N ARG A 412 -2.02 34.26 -6.54
CA ARG A 412 -1.67 34.45 -7.95
C ARG A 412 -2.46 35.63 -8.50
N ASN A 413 -1.77 36.65 -9.00
CA ASN A 413 -2.40 37.85 -9.58
C ASN A 413 -3.43 38.53 -8.66
N GLY A 414 -3.17 38.57 -7.35
CA GLY A 414 -4.07 39.16 -6.35
C GLY A 414 -5.25 38.27 -5.93
N LYS A 415 -5.40 37.08 -6.51
CA LYS A 415 -6.43 36.09 -6.16
C LYS A 415 -5.85 34.91 -5.40
N LEU A 416 -6.65 34.32 -4.51
CA LEU A 416 -6.26 33.11 -3.80
C LEU A 416 -6.08 31.93 -4.78
N ALA A 417 -4.88 31.40 -4.83
CA ALA A 417 -4.50 30.25 -5.66
C ALA A 417 -4.44 28.94 -4.85
N GLY A 418 -4.09 29.01 -3.57
CA GLY A 418 -3.98 27.84 -2.69
C GLY A 418 -3.74 28.22 -1.24
N VAL A 419 -3.63 27.22 -0.37
CA VAL A 419 -3.28 27.41 1.04
C VAL A 419 -2.20 26.41 1.44
N VAL A 420 -1.25 26.88 2.24
CA VAL A 420 -0.18 26.06 2.84
C VAL A 420 -0.32 26.10 4.35
N THR A 421 -0.30 24.93 4.99
CA THR A 421 -0.36 24.74 6.43
C THR A 421 0.93 24.10 6.96
N ARG A 422 1.08 24.05 8.29
CA ARG A 422 2.18 23.28 8.92
C ARG A 422 2.16 21.80 8.55
N GLY A 423 0.97 21.22 8.38
CA GLY A 423 0.81 19.83 7.96
C GLY A 423 1.41 19.61 6.57
N ASP A 424 1.03 20.44 5.61
CA ASP A 424 1.49 20.35 4.22
C ASP A 424 3.02 20.47 4.11
N VAL A 425 3.62 21.37 4.87
CA VAL A 425 5.08 21.55 4.89
C VAL A 425 5.80 20.38 5.55
N LEU A 426 5.31 19.89 6.68
CA LEU A 426 5.90 18.72 7.37
C LEU A 426 5.78 17.46 6.52
N GLU A 427 4.65 17.29 5.84
CA GLU A 427 4.43 16.20 4.91
C GLU A 427 5.39 16.28 3.73
N ALA A 428 5.53 17.44 3.07
CA ALA A 428 6.49 17.61 1.99
C ALA A 428 7.94 17.32 2.41
N LEU A 429 8.30 17.64 3.66
CA LEU A 429 9.62 17.29 4.22
C LEU A 429 9.74 15.79 4.51
N GLY A 430 8.69 15.16 5.02
CA GLY A 430 8.64 13.73 5.31
C GLY A 430 8.64 12.87 4.05
N GLU A 431 7.86 13.22 3.03
CA GLU A 431 7.85 12.57 1.71
C GLU A 431 9.20 12.73 1.02
N ARG A 432 9.88 13.89 1.13
CA ARG A 432 11.24 14.04 0.61
C ARG A 432 12.25 13.19 1.36
N ALA A 433 12.17 13.15 2.69
CA ALA A 433 13.00 12.24 3.49
C ALA A 433 12.75 10.76 3.13
N ALA A 434 11.50 10.39 2.80
CA ALA A 434 11.13 9.05 2.35
C ALA A 434 11.56 8.77 0.89
N ALA A 435 11.46 9.74 -0.01
CA ALA A 435 11.88 9.66 -1.42
C ALA A 435 13.42 9.62 -1.56
N ILE A 436 14.14 10.18 -0.59
CA ILE A 436 15.60 10.02 -0.47
C ILE A 436 15.96 8.63 0.04
N ARG A 437 15.06 7.99 0.79
CA ARG A 437 15.25 6.63 1.34
C ARG A 437 14.77 5.52 0.40
N ARG A 438 13.90 5.81 -0.57
CA ARG A 438 13.37 4.84 -1.54
C ARG A 438 13.13 5.52 -2.89
N PRO A 439 13.66 4.99 -4.00
CA PRO A 439 13.33 5.51 -5.32
C PRO A 439 11.81 5.49 -5.53
N ALA A 440 11.29 6.50 -6.23
CA ALA A 440 9.88 6.55 -6.61
C ALA A 440 9.53 5.27 -7.38
N VAL A 441 8.54 4.54 -6.88
CA VAL A 441 8.07 3.32 -7.54
C VAL A 441 7.36 3.72 -8.83
N SER A 442 7.89 3.27 -9.95
CA SER A 442 7.21 3.32 -11.24
C SER A 442 6.59 1.96 -11.54
N LEU A 443 5.35 1.97 -12.04
CA LEU A 443 4.66 0.82 -12.61
C LEU A 443 4.61 0.89 -14.14
N ALA A 444 5.51 1.66 -14.77
CA ALA A 444 5.51 1.85 -16.22
C ALA A 444 5.70 0.51 -16.98
N ASP A 445 6.55 -0.38 -16.46
CA ASP A 445 6.80 -1.69 -17.07
C ASP A 445 5.58 -2.61 -16.95
N GLU A 446 4.90 -2.63 -15.81
CA GLU A 446 3.65 -3.35 -15.59
C GLU A 446 2.56 -2.84 -16.52
N LEU A 447 2.44 -1.51 -16.69
CA LEU A 447 1.49 -0.91 -17.63
C LEU A 447 1.83 -1.27 -19.08
N ALA A 448 3.11 -1.29 -19.45
CA ALA A 448 3.55 -1.70 -20.79
C ALA A 448 3.28 -3.19 -21.07
N GLY A 449 3.31 -4.03 -20.03
CA GLY A 449 2.93 -5.44 -20.10
C GLY A 449 1.45 -5.68 -20.41
N LEU A 450 0.57 -4.70 -20.18
CA LEU A 450 -0.87 -4.77 -20.44
C LEU A 450 -1.20 -4.45 -21.90
N GLY A 451 -0.69 -5.24 -22.83
CA GLY A 451 -0.82 -4.97 -24.27
C GLY A 451 -2.25 -4.74 -24.79
N ARG A 452 -3.28 -5.28 -24.12
CA ARG A 452 -4.70 -5.03 -24.46
C ARG A 452 -5.13 -3.58 -24.18
N LEU A 453 -4.55 -2.93 -23.17
CA LEU A 453 -4.89 -1.59 -22.72
C LEU A 453 -3.94 -0.51 -23.24
N ALA A 454 -2.86 -0.90 -23.95
CA ALA A 454 -1.90 0.05 -24.52
C ALA A 454 -2.56 1.19 -25.32
N PRO A 455 -3.57 0.94 -26.20
CA PRO A 455 -4.24 2.04 -26.93
C PRO A 455 -4.94 3.04 -26.00
N VAL A 456 -5.51 2.57 -24.88
CA VAL A 456 -6.17 3.43 -23.89
C VAL A 456 -5.13 4.28 -23.18
N PHE A 457 -4.05 3.68 -22.69
CA PHE A 457 -3.03 4.42 -21.92
C PHE A 457 -2.28 5.42 -22.80
N GLU A 458 -1.97 5.08 -24.05
CA GLU A 458 -1.37 6.00 -25.02
C GLU A 458 -2.30 7.20 -25.33
N ALA A 459 -3.59 6.94 -25.57
CA ALA A 459 -4.56 7.99 -25.82
C ALA A 459 -4.75 8.90 -24.60
N VAL A 460 -4.86 8.32 -23.41
CA VAL A 460 -5.01 9.10 -22.17
C VAL A 460 -3.75 9.93 -21.89
N ALA A 461 -2.56 9.35 -22.04
CA ALA A 461 -1.31 10.08 -21.86
C ALA A 461 -1.23 11.31 -22.78
N ALA A 462 -1.59 11.16 -24.06
CA ALA A 462 -1.62 12.27 -25.01
C ALA A 462 -2.65 13.36 -24.66
N LEU A 463 -3.79 12.98 -24.09
CA LEU A 463 -4.87 13.92 -23.72
C LEU A 463 -4.62 14.60 -22.35
N SER A 464 -3.86 13.93 -21.47
CA SER A 464 -3.65 14.32 -20.07
C SER A 464 -2.92 15.65 -19.87
N GLU A 465 -2.18 16.15 -20.87
CA GLU A 465 -1.40 17.40 -20.81
C GLU A 465 -2.27 18.64 -20.50
N THR A 466 -3.56 18.57 -20.82
CA THR A 466 -4.52 19.67 -20.58
C THR A 466 -5.22 19.61 -19.23
N TYR A 467 -4.91 18.61 -18.40
CA TYR A 467 -5.52 18.37 -17.09
C TYR A 467 -4.48 18.47 -15.97
N ASP A 468 -4.94 18.84 -14.77
CA ASP A 468 -4.05 18.94 -13.60
C ASP A 468 -3.48 17.57 -13.23
N GLY A 469 -4.32 16.52 -13.26
CA GLY A 469 -3.89 15.12 -13.08
C GLY A 469 -4.89 14.11 -13.64
N VAL A 470 -4.35 13.00 -14.20
CA VAL A 470 -5.13 11.87 -14.72
C VAL A 470 -4.49 10.58 -14.21
N TYR A 471 -5.29 9.73 -13.57
CA TYR A 471 -4.80 8.59 -12.80
C TYR A 471 -5.61 7.34 -13.04
N LEU A 472 -4.96 6.18 -13.12
CA LEU A 472 -5.60 4.91 -12.80
C LEU A 472 -5.81 4.84 -11.30
N VAL A 473 -6.95 4.36 -10.83
CA VAL A 473 -7.27 4.38 -9.40
C VAL A 473 -7.93 3.09 -8.93
N GLY A 474 -7.84 2.82 -7.62
CA GLY A 474 -8.74 1.86 -7.00
C GLY A 474 -8.42 0.40 -7.24
N GLY A 475 -9.48 -0.37 -7.51
CA GLY A 475 -9.37 -1.80 -7.75
C GLY A 475 -8.47 -2.13 -8.94
N THR A 476 -8.45 -1.27 -9.97
CA THR A 476 -7.56 -1.40 -11.12
C THR A 476 -6.09 -1.46 -10.69
N VAL A 477 -5.63 -0.53 -9.85
CA VAL A 477 -4.23 -0.48 -9.40
C VAL A 477 -3.88 -1.70 -8.54
N ARG A 478 -4.79 -2.08 -7.62
CA ARG A 478 -4.65 -3.29 -6.80
C ARG A 478 -4.51 -4.55 -7.66
N ASP A 479 -5.39 -4.70 -8.63
CA ASP A 479 -5.46 -5.91 -9.47
C ASP A 479 -4.26 -6.01 -10.40
N ILE A 480 -3.73 -4.88 -10.89
CA ILE A 480 -2.44 -4.83 -11.61
C ILE A 480 -1.29 -5.33 -10.72
N LEU A 481 -1.19 -4.82 -9.49
CA LEU A 481 -0.15 -5.21 -8.53
C LEU A 481 -0.25 -6.68 -8.09
N LEU A 482 -1.46 -7.24 -8.07
CA LEU A 482 -1.70 -8.67 -7.82
C LEU A 482 -1.45 -9.57 -9.04
N GLY A 483 -1.23 -8.98 -10.22
CA GLY A 483 -1.04 -9.71 -11.47
C GLY A 483 -2.32 -10.35 -12.01
N GLU A 484 -3.49 -9.78 -11.71
CA GLU A 484 -4.78 -10.29 -12.18
C GLU A 484 -4.91 -10.13 -13.71
N PRO A 485 -5.34 -11.19 -14.43
CA PRO A 485 -5.35 -11.18 -15.89
C PRO A 485 -6.47 -10.31 -16.49
N SER A 486 -7.51 -10.02 -15.72
CA SER A 486 -8.69 -9.26 -16.18
C SER A 486 -9.24 -8.43 -15.03
N PHE A 487 -9.45 -7.15 -15.31
CA PHE A 487 -9.96 -6.15 -14.36
C PHE A 487 -10.63 -5.01 -15.11
N ASP A 488 -11.56 -4.36 -14.43
CA ASP A 488 -12.21 -3.13 -14.89
C ASP A 488 -11.22 -1.95 -14.79
N VAL A 489 -11.28 -1.04 -15.76
CA VAL A 489 -10.37 0.11 -15.84
C VAL A 489 -11.07 1.36 -15.32
N ASP A 490 -10.64 1.83 -14.15
CA ASP A 490 -11.11 3.06 -13.52
C ASP A 490 -10.07 4.18 -13.67
N ILE A 491 -10.46 5.27 -14.32
CA ILE A 491 -9.66 6.48 -14.49
C ILE A 491 -10.29 7.63 -13.69
N ALA A 492 -9.52 8.21 -12.77
CA ALA A 492 -9.88 9.46 -12.11
C ALA A 492 -9.17 10.64 -12.78
N VAL A 493 -9.88 11.76 -12.93
CA VAL A 493 -9.31 13.02 -13.42
C VAL A 493 -9.57 14.16 -12.45
N GLU A 494 -8.54 14.95 -12.17
CA GLU A 494 -8.63 16.25 -11.52
C GLU A 494 -9.12 17.28 -12.57
N GLY A 495 -10.43 17.28 -12.81
CA GLY A 495 -11.05 18.08 -13.87
C GLY A 495 -12.38 17.50 -14.33
N ASP A 496 -12.78 17.83 -15.56
CA ASP A 496 -14.03 17.35 -16.16
C ASP A 496 -13.84 15.97 -16.79
N ALA A 497 -14.39 14.93 -16.13
CA ALA A 497 -14.34 13.56 -16.60
C ALA A 497 -15.16 13.31 -17.86
N ILE A 498 -16.22 14.07 -18.08
CA ILE A 498 -17.07 13.90 -19.27
C ILE A 498 -16.32 14.44 -20.49
N ALA A 499 -15.64 15.59 -20.35
CA ALA A 499 -14.79 16.13 -21.39
C ALA A 499 -13.65 15.17 -21.76
N LEU A 500 -12.97 14.60 -20.76
CA LEU A 500 -11.92 13.60 -20.99
C LEU A 500 -12.48 12.34 -21.66
N ALA A 501 -13.62 11.82 -21.20
CA ALA A 501 -14.25 10.63 -21.76
C ALA A 501 -14.69 10.81 -23.21
N GLN A 502 -15.19 12.00 -23.59
CA GLN A 502 -15.54 12.35 -24.96
C GLN A 502 -14.30 12.34 -25.86
N ALA A 503 -13.23 13.03 -25.45
CA ALA A 503 -11.98 13.05 -26.20
C ALA A 503 -11.35 11.64 -26.31
N LEU A 504 -11.44 10.84 -25.25
CA LEU A 504 -10.95 9.47 -25.23
C LEU A 504 -11.75 8.56 -26.19
N ALA A 505 -13.07 8.70 -26.21
CA ALA A 505 -13.90 7.95 -27.15
C ALA A 505 -13.61 8.32 -28.60
N ASP A 506 -13.40 9.60 -28.89
CA ASP A 506 -13.02 10.05 -30.24
C ASP A 506 -11.66 9.48 -30.66
N ALA A 507 -10.70 9.41 -29.74
CA ALA A 507 -9.37 8.83 -30.00
C ALA A 507 -9.40 7.31 -30.21
N LEU A 508 -10.34 6.60 -29.56
CA LEU A 508 -10.47 5.14 -29.60
C LEU A 508 -11.53 4.63 -30.60
N ASP A 509 -12.15 5.52 -31.39
CA ASP A 509 -13.31 5.20 -32.25
C ASP A 509 -14.46 4.53 -31.47
N GLY A 510 -14.68 5.02 -30.25
CA GLY A 510 -15.61 4.48 -29.26
C GLY A 510 -16.91 5.29 -29.10
N ARG A 511 -17.65 4.98 -28.04
CA ARG A 511 -18.90 5.68 -27.66
C ARG A 511 -18.91 5.98 -26.17
N VAL A 512 -19.44 7.13 -25.80
CA VAL A 512 -19.58 7.56 -24.40
C VAL A 512 -21.00 7.38 -23.90
N ARG A 513 -21.14 6.93 -22.65
CA ARG A 513 -22.37 7.04 -21.85
C ARG A 513 -22.07 7.90 -20.62
N ALA A 514 -22.51 9.15 -20.65
CA ALA A 514 -22.28 10.10 -19.57
C ALA A 514 -23.43 10.13 -18.55
N HIS A 515 -23.07 10.30 -17.28
CA HIS A 515 -23.98 10.52 -16.16
C HIS A 515 -23.66 11.87 -15.51
N GLU A 516 -24.14 12.96 -16.10
CA GLU A 516 -23.84 14.35 -15.72
C GLU A 516 -24.00 14.64 -14.22
N LYS A 517 -25.06 14.11 -13.59
CA LYS A 517 -25.33 14.32 -12.16
C LYS A 517 -24.21 13.83 -11.24
N PHE A 518 -23.46 12.82 -11.64
CA PHE A 518 -22.43 12.18 -10.82
C PHE A 518 -21.01 12.48 -11.30
N GLY A 519 -20.86 13.23 -12.40
CA GLY A 519 -19.55 13.51 -12.99
C GLY A 519 -18.82 12.24 -13.42
N THR A 520 -19.55 11.26 -13.94
CA THR A 520 -18.99 9.98 -14.41
C THR A 520 -19.38 9.68 -15.84
N ALA A 521 -18.51 9.00 -16.57
CA ALA A 521 -18.75 8.59 -17.94
C ALA A 521 -18.12 7.22 -18.22
N VAL A 522 -18.81 6.40 -19.01
CA VAL A 522 -18.32 5.10 -19.47
C VAL A 522 -17.95 5.21 -20.93
N VAL A 523 -16.70 4.93 -21.29
CA VAL A 523 -16.23 4.83 -22.67
C VAL A 523 -16.27 3.36 -23.08
N VAL A 524 -16.95 3.07 -24.19
CA VAL A 524 -17.02 1.73 -24.79
C VAL A 524 -16.33 1.76 -26.14
N TYR A 525 -15.33 0.91 -26.37
CA TYR A 525 -14.51 0.90 -27.58
C TYR A 525 -14.22 -0.53 -28.07
N GLY A 526 -13.71 -0.66 -29.30
CA GLY A 526 -13.37 -1.95 -29.92
C GLY A 526 -14.54 -2.95 -29.91
N ASP A 527 -14.26 -4.20 -29.53
CA ASP A 527 -15.24 -5.30 -29.42
C ASP A 527 -16.03 -5.27 -28.09
N GLY A 528 -16.22 -4.09 -27.49
CA GLY A 528 -17.05 -3.90 -26.30
C GLY A 528 -16.28 -3.74 -24.97
N GLU A 529 -14.98 -3.47 -25.04
CA GLU A 529 -14.14 -3.07 -23.91
C GLU A 529 -14.68 -1.78 -23.27
N ARG A 530 -14.47 -1.61 -21.95
CA ARG A 530 -15.02 -0.49 -21.17
C ARG A 530 -13.97 0.17 -20.31
N VAL A 531 -14.04 1.51 -20.24
CA VAL A 531 -13.24 2.35 -19.36
C VAL A 531 -14.18 3.29 -18.62
N ASP A 532 -14.15 3.25 -17.29
CA ASP A 532 -14.90 4.15 -16.44
C ASP A 532 -14.04 5.37 -16.13
N VAL A 533 -14.56 6.56 -16.45
CA VAL A 533 -13.89 7.85 -16.22
C VAL A 533 -14.70 8.64 -15.20
N VAL A 534 -14.07 9.02 -14.11
CA VAL A 534 -14.71 9.69 -12.97
C VAL A 534 -13.97 10.97 -12.60
N THR A 535 -14.71 12.02 -12.24
CA THR A 535 -14.09 13.23 -11.70
C THR A 535 -13.64 12.95 -10.26
N ALA A 536 -12.38 13.29 -9.95
CA ALA A 536 -11.82 13.20 -8.62
C ALA A 536 -12.66 14.03 -7.64
N ARG A 537 -13.08 13.40 -6.55
CA ARG A 537 -14.09 13.97 -5.67
C ARG A 537 -13.87 13.61 -4.22
N THR A 538 -14.37 14.47 -3.34
CA THR A 538 -14.45 14.22 -1.90
C THR A 538 -15.90 13.89 -1.52
N GLU A 539 -16.09 13.03 -0.52
CA GLU A 539 -17.39 12.54 -0.07
C GLU A 539 -17.62 12.91 1.40
N PHE A 540 -18.83 13.36 1.72
CA PHE A 540 -19.21 13.78 3.08
C PHE A 540 -20.55 13.19 3.49
N TYR A 541 -20.60 12.68 4.71
CA TYR A 541 -21.77 12.04 5.27
C TYR A 541 -22.45 12.98 6.28
N ASP A 542 -23.68 13.43 5.98
CA ASP A 542 -24.44 14.31 6.89
C ASP A 542 -24.83 13.60 8.21
N ALA A 543 -24.90 12.27 8.18
CA ALA A 543 -25.13 11.40 9.31
C ALA A 543 -24.51 10.00 9.03
N PRO A 544 -24.22 9.20 10.08
CA PRO A 544 -23.81 7.81 9.92
C PRO A 544 -24.74 7.04 8.98
N ALA A 545 -24.18 6.20 8.12
CA ALA A 545 -24.89 5.39 7.11
C ALA A 545 -25.71 6.17 6.04
N ALA A 546 -25.60 7.50 5.96
CA ALA A 546 -26.26 8.32 4.94
C ALA A 546 -25.57 8.20 3.57
N LEU A 547 -26.22 8.72 2.52
CA LEU A 547 -25.58 8.88 1.21
C LEU A 547 -24.67 10.11 1.22
N PRO A 548 -23.46 10.06 0.62
CA PRO A 548 -22.55 11.18 0.68
C PRO A 548 -22.90 12.31 -0.30
N ALA A 549 -22.59 13.55 0.08
CA ALA A 549 -22.52 14.70 -0.82
C ALA A 549 -21.14 14.78 -1.49
N VAL A 550 -21.08 15.25 -2.75
CA VAL A 550 -19.90 15.16 -3.63
C VAL A 550 -19.42 16.55 -4.07
N GLU A 551 -18.09 16.79 -4.03
CA GLU A 551 -17.43 18.01 -4.55
C GLU A 551 -16.11 17.70 -5.27
N HIS A 552 -15.66 18.57 -6.18
CA HIS A 552 -14.34 18.48 -6.83
C HIS A 552 -13.20 18.47 -5.82
N ALA A 553 -12.21 17.61 -6.05
CA ALA A 553 -11.12 17.35 -5.12
C ALA A 553 -9.83 16.94 -5.84
N SER A 554 -8.72 16.99 -5.11
CA SER A 554 -7.46 16.38 -5.52
C SER A 554 -7.53 14.85 -5.50
N ILE A 555 -6.60 14.18 -6.16
CA ILE A 555 -6.48 12.73 -6.19
C ILE A 555 -6.29 12.17 -4.77
N ARG A 556 -5.51 12.85 -3.93
CA ARG A 556 -5.30 12.44 -2.54
C ARG A 556 -6.61 12.44 -1.74
N GLU A 557 -7.41 13.48 -1.88
CA GLU A 557 -8.73 13.58 -1.26
C GLU A 557 -9.70 12.51 -1.82
N ASP A 558 -9.63 12.19 -3.12
CA ASP A 558 -10.40 11.09 -3.73
C ASP A 558 -9.99 9.71 -3.22
N LEU A 559 -8.70 9.48 -2.98
CA LEU A 559 -8.22 8.24 -2.41
C LEU A 559 -8.63 8.11 -0.93
N PHE A 560 -8.63 9.20 -0.16
CA PHE A 560 -8.96 9.19 1.27
C PHE A 560 -10.40 8.76 1.57
N ARG A 561 -11.36 9.04 0.67
CA ARG A 561 -12.77 8.64 0.86
C ARG A 561 -13.04 7.15 0.64
N ARG A 562 -12.06 6.39 0.15
CA ARG A 562 -12.23 4.98 -0.22
C ARG A 562 -12.34 4.08 1.01
N ASP A 563 -12.60 2.79 0.76
CA ASP A 563 -12.88 1.83 1.82
C ASP A 563 -11.61 1.39 2.56
N PHE A 564 -10.61 0.93 1.81
CA PHE A 564 -9.37 0.34 2.34
C PHE A 564 -8.13 0.87 1.63
N THR A 565 -7.00 0.83 2.33
CA THR A 565 -5.67 1.23 1.82
C THR A 565 -5.32 0.56 0.50
N ILE A 566 -5.56 -0.76 0.40
CA ILE A 566 -5.32 -1.54 -0.82
C ILE A 566 -6.11 -1.06 -2.05
N ASN A 567 -7.19 -0.30 -1.84
CA ASN A 567 -7.99 0.32 -2.89
C ASN A 567 -7.77 1.83 -2.97
N ALA A 568 -6.88 2.39 -2.16
CA ALA A 568 -6.62 3.83 -2.03
C ALA A 568 -5.25 4.21 -2.62
N MET A 569 -4.93 3.61 -3.76
CA MET A 569 -3.74 3.91 -4.56
C MET A 569 -4.14 4.43 -5.94
N ALA A 570 -3.23 5.19 -6.54
CA ALA A 570 -3.36 5.71 -7.88
C ALA A 570 -2.06 5.56 -8.68
N VAL A 571 -2.15 5.47 -9.99
CA VAL A 571 -0.99 5.48 -10.90
C VAL A 571 -1.18 6.61 -11.90
N SER A 572 -0.20 7.51 -12.00
CA SER A 572 -0.25 8.62 -12.95
C SER A 572 -0.20 8.12 -14.39
N LEU A 573 -1.11 8.62 -15.22
CA LEU A 573 -1.12 8.43 -16.67
C LEU A 573 -0.61 9.66 -17.42
N LYS A 574 -0.01 10.62 -16.72
CA LYS A 574 0.36 11.92 -17.29
C LYS A 574 1.82 12.01 -17.71
N GLY A 575 2.06 12.29 -19.00
CA GLY A 575 3.33 12.78 -19.55
C GLY A 575 4.60 12.21 -18.89
N SER A 576 5.43 13.10 -18.34
CA SER A 576 6.70 12.75 -17.66
C SER A 576 6.54 12.00 -16.33
N ASP A 577 5.34 12.00 -15.75
CA ASP A 577 5.00 11.27 -14.52
C ASP A 577 4.36 9.90 -14.81
N TYR A 578 4.32 9.46 -16.07
CA TYR A 578 3.65 8.22 -16.46
C TYR A 578 4.20 7.02 -15.70
N GLY A 579 3.30 6.24 -15.10
CA GLY A 579 3.64 5.06 -14.31
C GLY A 579 3.95 5.35 -12.84
N ARG A 580 4.05 6.62 -12.40
CA ARG A 580 4.33 6.94 -11.00
C ARG A 580 3.22 6.45 -10.08
N LEU A 581 3.55 5.60 -9.11
CA LEU A 581 2.63 5.15 -8.07
C LEU A 581 2.43 6.24 -7.01
N VAL A 582 1.18 6.57 -6.72
CA VAL A 582 0.73 7.47 -5.66
C VAL A 582 0.03 6.63 -4.60
N ASP A 583 0.72 6.36 -3.49
CA ASP A 583 0.24 5.55 -2.38
C ASP A 583 0.42 6.28 -1.02
N PRO A 584 -0.42 7.30 -0.73
CA PRO A 584 -0.29 8.09 0.49
C PRO A 584 -0.68 7.33 1.77
N PHE A 585 -1.33 6.16 1.65
CA PHE A 585 -1.88 5.41 2.79
C PHE A 585 -1.22 4.05 3.02
N GLY A 586 -0.16 3.72 2.26
CA GLY A 586 0.60 2.49 2.40
C GLY A 586 -0.16 1.24 1.94
N GLY A 587 -1.03 1.37 0.94
CA GLY A 587 -1.77 0.28 0.33
C GLY A 587 -0.89 -0.79 -0.32
N ARG A 588 0.28 -0.42 -0.86
CA ARG A 588 1.24 -1.38 -1.42
C ARG A 588 1.82 -2.29 -0.34
N SER A 589 2.24 -1.70 0.78
CA SER A 589 2.74 -2.48 1.93
C SER A 589 1.65 -3.42 2.46
N ASP A 590 0.41 -2.95 2.54
CA ASP A 590 -0.71 -3.77 3.00
C ASP A 590 -1.04 -4.91 2.02
N LEU A 591 -0.86 -4.69 0.71
CA LEU A 591 -0.97 -5.75 -0.30
C LEU A 591 0.09 -6.83 -0.10
N GLU A 592 1.35 -6.43 0.07
CA GLU A 592 2.49 -7.33 0.31
C GLU A 592 2.30 -8.14 1.61
N GLU A 593 1.77 -7.50 2.65
CA GLU A 593 1.49 -8.13 3.95
C GLU A 593 0.12 -8.83 4.05
N LYS A 594 -0.70 -8.81 2.97
CA LYS A 594 -2.05 -9.39 2.89
C LYS A 594 -3.03 -8.84 3.95
N ARG A 595 -3.00 -7.52 4.18
CA ARG A 595 -3.79 -6.81 5.19
C ARG A 595 -4.92 -5.99 4.56
N ILE A 596 -6.07 -5.96 5.23
CA ILE A 596 -7.20 -5.06 4.94
C ILE A 596 -7.23 -4.02 6.05
N ARG A 597 -6.87 -2.78 5.72
CA ARG A 597 -6.83 -1.65 6.66
C ARG A 597 -7.73 -0.52 6.19
N VAL A 598 -8.56 0.01 7.09
CA VAL A 598 -9.37 1.22 6.81
C VAL A 598 -8.52 2.49 6.83
N LEU A 599 -8.95 3.52 6.10
CA LEU A 599 -8.23 4.80 5.98
C LEU A 599 -8.37 5.71 7.22
N HIS A 600 -9.46 5.58 7.97
CA HIS A 600 -9.72 6.36 9.18
C HIS A 600 -10.67 5.62 10.14
N ASN A 601 -10.68 6.03 11.40
CA ASN A 601 -11.43 5.36 12.48
C ASN A 601 -12.96 5.35 12.28
N LEU A 602 -13.49 6.31 11.52
CA LEU A 602 -14.93 6.43 11.24
C LEU A 602 -15.37 5.68 9.97
N SER A 603 -14.46 5.00 9.25
CA SER A 603 -14.75 4.39 7.94
C SER A 603 -16.01 3.50 7.94
N PHE A 604 -16.17 2.63 8.94
CA PHE A 604 -17.36 1.78 9.06
C PHE A 604 -18.59 2.50 9.59
N ILE A 605 -18.43 3.60 10.33
CA ILE A 605 -19.56 4.41 10.83
C ILE A 605 -20.15 5.23 9.68
N ASP A 606 -19.28 5.80 8.85
CA ASP A 606 -19.65 6.53 7.64
C ASP A 606 -20.37 5.61 6.66
N ASP A 607 -19.83 4.40 6.45
CA ASP A 607 -20.45 3.40 5.59
C ASP A 607 -20.33 1.96 6.13
N PRO A 608 -21.34 1.48 6.87
CA PRO A 608 -21.32 0.12 7.42
C PRO A 608 -21.30 -0.99 6.35
N THR A 609 -21.60 -0.67 5.08
CA THR A 609 -21.49 -1.66 3.98
C THR A 609 -20.06 -2.14 3.76
N ARG A 610 -19.06 -1.34 4.16
CA ARG A 610 -17.63 -1.68 4.09
C ARG A 610 -17.30 -2.92 4.92
N ILE A 611 -18.07 -3.25 5.96
CA ILE A 611 -17.85 -4.49 6.73
C ILE A 611 -18.03 -5.72 5.83
N PHE A 612 -19.11 -5.77 5.05
CA PHE A 612 -19.38 -6.86 4.12
C PHE A 612 -18.34 -6.91 2.99
N ARG A 613 -17.92 -5.74 2.50
CA ARG A 613 -16.83 -5.63 1.52
C ARG A 613 -15.50 -6.15 2.07
N ALA A 614 -15.17 -5.85 3.33
CA ALA A 614 -13.98 -6.37 3.99
C ALA A 614 -14.01 -7.90 4.05
N ILE A 615 -15.12 -8.51 4.47
CA ILE A 615 -15.29 -9.97 4.49
C ILE A 615 -15.15 -10.55 3.07
N ARG A 616 -15.71 -9.87 2.06
CA ARG A 616 -15.57 -10.27 0.66
C ARG A 616 -14.10 -10.26 0.21
N TYR A 617 -13.34 -9.23 0.58
CA TYR A 617 -11.92 -9.14 0.27
C TYR A 617 -11.05 -10.13 1.06
N GLU A 618 -11.41 -10.45 2.31
CA GLU A 618 -10.77 -11.54 3.07
C GLU A 618 -10.93 -12.89 2.33
N ASN A 619 -12.12 -13.14 1.76
CA ASN A 619 -12.39 -14.32 0.95
C ASN A 619 -11.65 -14.30 -0.39
N ARG A 620 -11.89 -13.26 -1.20
CA ARG A 620 -11.40 -13.18 -2.58
C ARG A 620 -9.87 -13.21 -2.69
N TYR A 621 -9.17 -12.53 -1.80
CA TYR A 621 -7.71 -12.38 -1.86
C TYR A 621 -6.97 -13.20 -0.80
N GLY A 622 -7.67 -13.86 0.12
CA GLY A 622 -7.07 -14.57 1.25
C GLY A 622 -6.41 -13.62 2.26
N PHE A 623 -6.88 -12.38 2.34
CA PHE A 623 -6.34 -11.35 3.23
C PHE A 623 -7.02 -11.39 4.61
N ARG A 624 -6.55 -10.56 5.53
CA ARG A 624 -7.16 -10.38 6.86
C ARG A 624 -7.28 -8.92 7.23
N MET A 625 -8.39 -8.56 7.87
CA MET A 625 -8.49 -7.28 8.58
C MET A 625 -7.39 -7.21 9.64
N ASP A 626 -6.69 -6.08 9.70
CA ASP A 626 -5.74 -5.86 10.80
C ASP A 626 -6.49 -5.71 12.13
N GLU A 627 -5.76 -5.80 13.25
CA GLU A 627 -6.37 -5.80 14.58
C GLU A 627 -7.21 -4.54 14.85
N HIS A 628 -6.74 -3.38 14.35
CA HIS A 628 -7.46 -2.13 14.53
C HIS A 628 -8.74 -2.07 13.69
N THR A 629 -8.66 -2.41 12.41
CA THR A 629 -9.84 -2.49 11.53
C THR A 629 -10.88 -3.46 12.08
N LEU A 630 -10.46 -4.62 12.58
CA LEU A 630 -11.35 -5.62 13.17
C LEU A 630 -12.10 -5.05 14.39
N ARG A 631 -11.42 -4.32 15.29
CA ARG A 631 -12.06 -3.68 16.44
C ARG A 631 -13.08 -2.63 16.02
N LEU A 632 -12.78 -1.82 14.99
CA LEU A 632 -13.71 -0.82 14.46
C LEU A 632 -14.95 -1.45 13.83
N ALA A 633 -14.79 -2.56 13.10
CA ALA A 633 -15.91 -3.30 12.52
C ALA A 633 -16.84 -3.83 13.62
N ARG A 634 -16.28 -4.47 14.66
CA ARG A 634 -17.05 -4.95 15.82
C ARG A 634 -17.76 -3.82 16.56
N GLY A 635 -17.05 -2.73 16.85
CA GLY A 635 -17.65 -1.57 17.52
C GLY A 635 -18.81 -0.96 16.73
N THR A 636 -18.71 -0.90 15.40
CA THR A 636 -19.79 -0.40 14.53
C THR A 636 -21.03 -1.31 14.57
N ILE A 637 -20.82 -2.63 14.61
CA ILE A 637 -21.89 -3.63 14.74
C ILE A 637 -22.57 -3.50 16.11
N GLU A 638 -21.79 -3.38 17.20
CA GLU A 638 -22.30 -3.21 18.57
C GLU A 638 -23.12 -1.92 18.74
N MET A 639 -22.78 -0.85 18.01
CA MET A 639 -23.55 0.40 17.99
C MET A 639 -24.90 0.29 17.25
N GLY A 640 -25.17 -0.82 16.55
CA GLY A 640 -26.42 -1.05 15.82
C GLY A 640 -26.51 -0.41 14.43
N LEU A 641 -25.44 0.23 13.96
CA LEU A 641 -25.44 1.01 12.70
C LEU A 641 -25.64 0.15 11.44
N VAL A 642 -25.33 -1.15 11.51
CA VAL A 642 -25.60 -2.08 10.40
C VAL A 642 -27.11 -2.24 10.15
N GLY A 643 -27.93 -2.17 11.21
CA GLY A 643 -29.40 -2.24 11.09
C GLY A 643 -30.02 -1.01 10.42
N ASP A 644 -29.33 0.13 10.46
CA ASP A 644 -29.77 1.41 9.86
C ASP A 644 -29.44 1.53 8.37
N LEU A 645 -28.69 0.57 7.80
CA LEU A 645 -28.34 0.56 6.39
C LEU A 645 -29.58 0.54 5.49
N SER A 646 -29.52 1.30 4.40
CA SER A 646 -30.53 1.19 3.35
C SER A 646 -30.56 -0.25 2.82
N SER A 647 -31.74 -0.85 2.84
CA SER A 647 -31.89 -2.29 2.64
C SER A 647 -31.49 -2.79 1.25
N ALA A 648 -31.45 -1.90 0.24
CA ALA A 648 -30.93 -2.23 -1.11
C ALA A 648 -29.40 -2.41 -1.12
N ARG A 649 -28.65 -1.51 -0.46
CA ARG A 649 -27.18 -1.60 -0.41
C ARG A 649 -26.73 -2.84 0.35
N LEU A 650 -27.41 -3.13 1.47
CA LEU A 650 -27.20 -4.36 2.23
C LEU A 650 -27.46 -5.61 1.37
N ARG A 651 -28.58 -5.63 0.62
CA ARG A 651 -28.88 -6.73 -0.31
C ARG A 651 -27.76 -6.90 -1.33
N ASP A 652 -27.29 -5.83 -1.97
CA ASP A 652 -26.29 -5.93 -3.03
C ASP A 652 -24.95 -6.46 -2.51
N GLU A 653 -24.52 -6.04 -1.31
CA GLU A 653 -23.30 -6.59 -0.69
C GLU A 653 -23.49 -8.03 -0.19
N LEU A 654 -24.67 -8.40 0.32
CA LEU A 654 -24.97 -9.79 0.69
C LEU A 654 -25.01 -10.72 -0.52
N VAL A 655 -25.62 -10.29 -1.63
CA VAL A 655 -25.65 -11.05 -2.88
C VAL A 655 -24.22 -11.27 -3.38
N ALA A 656 -23.41 -10.21 -3.47
CA ALA A 656 -22.03 -10.32 -3.91
C ALA A 656 -21.20 -11.23 -2.99
N LEU A 657 -21.36 -11.11 -1.67
CA LEU A 657 -20.67 -11.96 -0.69
C LEU A 657 -21.04 -13.44 -0.85
N LEU A 658 -22.31 -13.75 -1.15
CA LEU A 658 -22.79 -15.13 -1.33
C LEU A 658 -22.48 -15.72 -2.72
N GLU A 659 -22.06 -14.88 -3.67
CA GLU A 659 -21.58 -15.28 -5.00
C GLU A 659 -20.08 -15.60 -5.03
N GLU A 660 -19.32 -15.25 -3.97
CA GLU A 660 -17.89 -15.56 -3.88
C GLU A 660 -17.60 -17.08 -3.85
N GLY A 661 -16.37 -17.44 -4.24
CA GLY A 661 -15.90 -18.83 -4.36
C GLY A 661 -15.99 -19.61 -3.04
N GLU A 662 -15.29 -19.15 -2.00
CA GLU A 662 -15.27 -19.78 -0.67
C GLU A 662 -16.31 -19.16 0.27
N VAL A 663 -17.58 -19.19 -0.14
CA VAL A 663 -18.70 -18.59 0.61
C VAL A 663 -18.79 -19.08 2.06
N GLU A 664 -18.32 -20.29 2.32
CA GLU A 664 -18.28 -20.92 3.63
C GLU A 664 -17.49 -20.06 4.63
N HIS A 665 -16.35 -19.51 4.18
CA HIS A 665 -15.56 -18.60 4.98
C HIS A 665 -16.34 -17.32 5.29
N SER A 666 -16.99 -16.72 4.28
CA SER A 666 -17.76 -15.48 4.45
C SER A 666 -18.96 -15.65 5.38
N ILE A 667 -19.66 -16.78 5.33
CA ILE A 667 -20.76 -17.10 6.25
C ILE A 667 -20.26 -17.15 7.70
N LEU A 668 -19.21 -17.93 7.97
CA LEU A 668 -18.68 -18.03 9.33
C LEU A 668 -18.14 -16.69 9.83
N ARG A 669 -17.55 -15.89 8.93
CA ARG A 669 -17.05 -14.56 9.25
C ARG A 669 -18.14 -13.57 9.61
N LEU A 670 -19.32 -13.65 8.99
CA LEU A 670 -20.50 -12.87 9.40
C LEU A 670 -20.87 -13.15 10.86
N ALA A 671 -20.85 -14.43 11.26
CA ALA A 671 -21.14 -14.85 12.62
C ALA A 671 -20.08 -14.38 13.62
N GLU A 672 -18.80 -14.52 13.27
CA GLU A 672 -17.68 -14.14 14.14
C GLU A 672 -17.67 -12.64 14.46
N LEU A 673 -18.17 -11.82 13.54
CA LEU A 673 -18.34 -10.39 13.72
C LEU A 673 -19.68 -10.02 14.38
N GLY A 674 -20.63 -10.95 14.48
CA GLY A 674 -22.01 -10.70 14.93
C GLY A 674 -22.85 -9.94 13.89
N ALA A 675 -22.40 -9.86 12.64
CA ALA A 675 -23.05 -9.13 11.57
C ALA A 675 -24.37 -9.80 11.13
N ASP A 676 -24.46 -11.13 11.22
CA ASP A 676 -25.69 -11.87 10.91
C ASP A 676 -26.85 -11.44 11.83
N LYS A 677 -26.60 -11.33 13.14
CA LYS A 677 -27.58 -10.88 14.13
C LYS A 677 -27.92 -9.41 14.03
N ALA A 678 -26.96 -8.59 13.60
CA ALA A 678 -27.21 -7.18 13.32
C ALA A 678 -28.08 -6.96 12.07
N ILE A 679 -27.99 -7.85 11.06
CA ILE A 679 -28.89 -7.85 9.91
C ILE A 679 -30.30 -8.26 10.33
N HIS A 680 -30.42 -9.39 11.03
CA HIS A 680 -31.70 -9.88 11.52
C HIS A 680 -31.51 -10.88 12.69
N PRO A 681 -32.26 -10.77 13.79
CA PRO A 681 -32.03 -11.59 15.00
C PRO A 681 -32.06 -13.11 14.76
N HIS A 682 -32.95 -13.56 13.86
CA HIS A 682 -33.12 -14.97 13.51
C HIS A 682 -32.24 -15.45 12.35
N LEU A 683 -31.46 -14.56 11.71
CA LEU A 683 -30.52 -14.99 10.66
C LEU A 683 -29.43 -15.85 11.28
N ALA A 684 -29.11 -16.99 10.67
CA ALA A 684 -28.20 -17.98 11.27
C ALA A 684 -27.03 -18.26 10.35
N ALA A 685 -25.94 -17.52 10.55
CA ALA A 685 -24.67 -17.78 9.88
C ALA A 685 -23.82 -18.71 10.75
N ASP A 686 -23.82 -20.01 10.47
CA ASP A 686 -23.14 -21.02 11.30
C ASP A 686 -22.70 -22.23 10.46
N ASP A 687 -22.06 -23.21 11.10
CA ASP A 687 -21.59 -24.44 10.45
C ASP A 687 -22.71 -25.23 9.77
N GLU A 688 -23.94 -25.12 10.29
CA GLU A 688 -25.11 -25.76 9.68
C GLU A 688 -25.52 -25.05 8.39
N ALA A 689 -25.51 -23.71 8.37
CA ALA A 689 -25.73 -22.93 7.14
C ALA A 689 -24.71 -23.29 6.05
N VAL A 690 -23.44 -23.41 6.43
CA VAL A 690 -22.34 -23.84 5.55
C VAL A 690 -22.63 -25.23 4.98
N THR A 691 -22.92 -26.19 5.86
CA THR A 691 -23.20 -27.58 5.48
C THR A 691 -24.42 -27.66 4.55
N LEU A 692 -25.47 -26.90 4.84
CA LEU A 692 -26.71 -26.87 4.09
C LEU A 692 -26.52 -26.24 2.71
N LEU A 693 -25.76 -25.15 2.61
CA LEU A 693 -25.43 -24.52 1.34
C LEU A 693 -24.60 -25.45 0.44
N ALA A 694 -23.61 -26.14 1.00
CA ALA A 694 -22.80 -27.12 0.27
C ALA A 694 -23.68 -28.25 -0.31
N ARG A 695 -24.65 -28.76 0.49
CA ARG A 695 -25.62 -29.76 0.02
C ARG A 695 -26.54 -29.22 -1.07
N LEU A 696 -27.09 -28.01 -0.90
CA LEU A 696 -27.93 -27.35 -1.90
C LEU A 696 -27.19 -27.18 -3.23
N ARG A 697 -25.96 -26.68 -3.21
CA ARG A 697 -25.11 -26.52 -4.41
C ARG A 697 -24.82 -27.87 -5.07
N ALA A 698 -24.52 -28.91 -4.28
CA ALA A 698 -24.27 -30.25 -4.81
C ALA A 698 -25.52 -30.85 -5.48
N LEU A 699 -26.68 -30.74 -4.85
CA LEU A 699 -27.96 -31.22 -5.40
C LEU A 699 -28.38 -30.43 -6.64
N ALA A 700 -28.23 -29.11 -6.64
CA ALA A 700 -28.52 -28.27 -7.80
C ALA A 700 -27.69 -28.71 -9.02
N ARG A 701 -26.39 -28.96 -8.82
CA ARG A 701 -25.51 -29.51 -9.87
C ARG A 701 -25.91 -30.91 -10.29
N GLN A 702 -26.20 -31.80 -9.34
CA GLN A 702 -26.59 -33.18 -9.62
C GLN A 702 -27.82 -33.29 -10.52
N TYR A 703 -28.79 -32.37 -10.33
CA TYR A 703 -30.07 -32.38 -11.06
C TYR A 703 -30.19 -31.29 -12.11
N GLU A 704 -29.08 -30.65 -12.46
CA GLU A 704 -28.96 -29.60 -13.49
C GLU A 704 -30.00 -28.49 -13.29
N VAL A 705 -30.19 -28.05 -12.05
CA VAL A 705 -31.12 -26.98 -11.69
C VAL A 705 -30.39 -25.65 -11.71
N ASP A 706 -30.82 -24.76 -12.60
CA ASP A 706 -30.29 -23.40 -12.70
C ASP A 706 -30.84 -22.51 -11.56
N VAL A 707 -30.06 -22.39 -10.48
CA VAL A 707 -30.34 -21.52 -9.33
C VAL A 707 -29.09 -20.72 -8.98
N PRO A 708 -29.19 -19.38 -8.85
CA PRO A 708 -28.08 -18.55 -8.42
C PRO A 708 -27.56 -18.93 -7.03
N ALA A 709 -26.23 -18.90 -6.86
CA ALA A 709 -25.57 -19.27 -5.59
C ALA A 709 -26.05 -18.42 -4.41
N TRP A 710 -26.24 -17.12 -4.61
CA TRP A 710 -26.74 -16.22 -3.56
C TRP A 710 -28.14 -16.59 -3.08
N ARG A 711 -29.00 -17.12 -3.96
CA ARG A 711 -30.36 -17.51 -3.59
C ARG A 711 -30.35 -18.73 -2.67
N LEU A 712 -29.51 -19.72 -2.98
CA LEU A 712 -29.26 -20.86 -2.11
C LEU A 712 -28.62 -20.43 -0.77
N GLY A 713 -27.71 -19.46 -0.82
CA GLY A 713 -27.06 -18.88 0.37
C GLY A 713 -28.07 -18.21 1.30
N LEU A 714 -28.95 -17.36 0.75
CA LEU A 714 -30.01 -16.73 1.54
C LEU A 714 -30.99 -17.76 2.12
N ILE A 715 -31.35 -18.82 1.38
CA ILE A 715 -32.18 -19.91 1.90
C ILE A 715 -31.49 -20.58 3.12
N ALA A 716 -30.19 -20.86 3.02
CA ALA A 716 -29.44 -21.50 4.11
C ALA A 716 -29.32 -20.59 5.36
N LEU A 717 -29.07 -19.29 5.16
CA LEU A 717 -28.99 -18.31 6.25
C LEU A 717 -30.37 -18.04 6.88
N ALA A 718 -31.43 -18.01 6.07
CA ALA A 718 -32.77 -17.69 6.49
C ALA A 718 -33.54 -18.86 7.12
N ARG A 719 -32.94 -20.06 7.20
CA ARG A 719 -33.62 -21.30 7.62
C ARG A 719 -34.29 -21.26 9.00
N GLN A 720 -33.82 -20.38 9.89
CA GLN A 720 -34.36 -20.21 11.24
C GLN A 720 -35.35 -19.05 11.37
N LEU A 721 -35.61 -18.30 10.29
CA LEU A 721 -36.59 -17.22 10.34
C LEU A 721 -38.01 -17.80 10.47
N PRO A 722 -38.84 -17.23 11.37
CA PRO A 722 -40.26 -17.54 11.44
C PRO A 722 -40.96 -17.29 10.09
N PRO A 723 -41.94 -18.13 9.69
CA PRO A 723 -42.60 -18.01 8.40
C PRO A 723 -43.23 -16.64 8.10
N ASP A 724 -43.70 -15.94 9.13
CA ASP A 724 -44.25 -14.59 9.07
C ASP A 724 -43.18 -13.51 8.88
N GLU A 725 -41.93 -13.76 9.30
CA GLU A 725 -40.83 -12.80 9.19
C GLU A 725 -40.04 -12.90 7.86
N VAL A 726 -39.97 -14.10 7.24
CA VAL A 726 -39.14 -14.34 6.05
C VAL A 726 -39.51 -13.39 4.90
N TYR A 727 -40.80 -13.30 4.57
CA TYR A 727 -41.25 -12.51 3.43
C TYR A 727 -41.08 -11.01 3.69
N ASP A 728 -41.40 -10.55 4.89
CA ASP A 728 -41.22 -9.15 5.32
C ASP A 728 -39.74 -8.73 5.26
N TRP A 729 -38.84 -9.60 5.71
CA TRP A 729 -37.40 -9.35 5.65
C TRP A 729 -36.89 -9.25 4.21
N LEU A 730 -37.29 -10.17 3.33
CA LEU A 730 -36.91 -10.16 1.91
C LEU A 730 -37.46 -8.92 1.18
N GLN A 731 -38.68 -8.48 1.54
CA GLN A 731 -39.26 -7.24 1.03
C GLN A 731 -38.50 -6.01 1.53
N ARG A 732 -38.11 -5.97 2.81
CA ARG A 732 -37.26 -4.90 3.34
C ARG A 732 -35.96 -4.83 2.55
N LEU A 733 -35.26 -5.96 2.36
CA LEU A 733 -34.07 -6.08 1.51
C LEU A 733 -34.30 -5.71 0.03
N LYS A 734 -35.55 -5.48 -0.39
CA LYS A 734 -35.92 -5.19 -1.78
C LYS A 734 -35.47 -6.29 -2.74
N VAL A 735 -35.52 -7.55 -2.32
CA VAL A 735 -35.32 -8.69 -3.23
C VAL A 735 -36.44 -8.70 -4.26
N ARG A 736 -36.14 -9.08 -5.52
CA ARG A 736 -37.14 -9.16 -6.58
C ARG A 736 -38.27 -10.10 -6.16
N SER A 737 -39.53 -9.72 -6.40
CA SER A 737 -40.71 -10.47 -5.91
C SER A 737 -40.66 -11.97 -6.24
N ARG A 738 -40.26 -12.33 -7.47
CA ARG A 738 -40.11 -13.72 -7.89
C ARG A 738 -39.10 -14.50 -7.04
N ASP A 739 -37.92 -13.92 -6.77
CA ASP A 739 -36.89 -14.58 -5.96
C ASP A 739 -37.29 -14.61 -4.48
N ALA A 740 -37.92 -13.54 -3.99
CA ALA A 740 -38.43 -13.47 -2.61
C ALA A 740 -39.48 -14.57 -2.34
N GLU A 741 -40.40 -14.79 -3.28
CA GLU A 741 -41.40 -15.86 -3.20
C GLU A 741 -40.75 -17.26 -3.17
N GLN A 742 -39.72 -17.49 -4.00
CA GLN A 742 -39.01 -18.77 -4.04
C GLN A 742 -38.21 -19.04 -2.75
N ILE A 743 -37.49 -18.04 -2.24
CA ILE A 743 -36.74 -18.15 -0.97
C ILE A 743 -37.74 -18.39 0.19
N ALA A 744 -38.81 -17.61 0.26
CA ALA A 744 -39.83 -17.76 1.30
C ALA A 744 -40.51 -19.13 1.23
N ALA A 745 -40.88 -19.60 0.03
CA ALA A 745 -41.44 -20.94 -0.14
C ALA A 745 -40.44 -22.03 0.26
N ALA A 746 -39.16 -21.89 -0.05
CA ALA A 746 -38.15 -22.86 0.36
C ALA A 746 -38.04 -22.97 1.87
N VAL A 747 -37.89 -21.84 2.57
CA VAL A 747 -37.75 -21.82 4.03
C VAL A 747 -39.02 -22.27 4.75
N THR A 748 -40.21 -21.93 4.23
CA THR A 748 -41.49 -22.20 4.94
C THR A 748 -42.19 -23.50 4.54
N VAL A 749 -42.09 -23.88 3.26
CA VAL A 749 -42.77 -25.06 2.69
C VAL A 749 -41.83 -26.25 2.58
N GLY A 750 -40.54 -26.03 2.28
CA GLY A 750 -39.55 -27.09 2.17
C GLY A 750 -39.51 -28.05 3.37
N PRO A 751 -39.46 -27.56 4.63
CA PRO A 751 -39.52 -28.42 5.81
C PRO A 751 -40.81 -29.26 5.90
N ARG A 752 -41.95 -28.71 5.46
CA ARG A 752 -43.25 -29.42 5.44
C ARG A 752 -43.29 -30.51 4.35
N ILE A 753 -42.69 -30.25 3.19
CA ILE A 753 -42.50 -31.25 2.14
C ILE A 753 -41.63 -32.39 2.69
N ALA A 754 -40.52 -32.05 3.35
CA ALA A 754 -39.62 -33.05 3.92
C ALA A 754 -40.29 -33.90 4.98
N GLU A 755 -41.09 -33.30 5.87
CA GLU A 755 -41.88 -34.02 6.88
C GLU A 755 -42.93 -34.93 6.23
N ARG A 756 -43.71 -34.42 5.28
CA ARG A 756 -44.78 -35.18 4.60
C ARG A 756 -44.25 -36.40 3.84
N LEU A 757 -43.08 -36.29 3.23
CA LEU A 757 -42.45 -37.35 2.45
C LEU A 757 -41.58 -38.32 3.27
N ARG A 758 -41.37 -38.06 4.58
CA ARG A 758 -40.51 -38.88 5.44
C ARG A 758 -41.13 -40.23 5.81
N GLU A 759 -42.46 -40.35 5.80
CA GLU A 759 -43.16 -41.47 6.44
C GLU A 759 -43.91 -42.42 5.49
N GLN A 760 -43.83 -42.30 4.16
CA GLN A 760 -44.84 -42.96 3.29
C GLN A 760 -44.34 -43.49 1.94
N ASP A 761 -45.01 -44.57 1.47
CA ASP A 761 -45.07 -44.99 0.07
C ASP A 761 -46.03 -44.04 -0.66
N VAL A 762 -45.51 -42.87 -1.03
CA VAL A 762 -46.29 -41.78 -1.65
C VAL A 762 -46.40 -42.02 -3.15
N GLU A 763 -47.60 -41.88 -3.70
CA GLU A 763 -47.85 -41.97 -5.14
C GLU A 763 -47.02 -40.91 -5.90
N PRO A 764 -46.43 -41.24 -7.06
CA PRO A 764 -45.68 -40.29 -7.89
C PRO A 764 -46.41 -38.97 -8.16
N ALA A 765 -47.73 -39.02 -8.37
CA ALA A 765 -48.52 -37.81 -8.59
C ALA A 765 -48.63 -36.91 -7.35
N GLU A 766 -48.70 -37.46 -6.14
CA GLU A 766 -48.69 -36.67 -4.89
C GLU A 766 -47.32 -36.01 -4.69
N ILE A 767 -46.22 -36.70 -5.00
CA ILE A 767 -44.86 -36.12 -4.98
C ILE A 767 -44.78 -34.88 -5.88
N VAL A 768 -45.22 -35.00 -7.13
CA VAL A 768 -45.21 -33.89 -8.09
C VAL A 768 -46.13 -32.75 -7.63
N SER A 769 -47.32 -33.05 -7.11
CA SER A 769 -48.25 -32.04 -6.59
C SER A 769 -47.66 -31.22 -5.44
N LEU A 770 -46.90 -31.87 -4.54
CA LEU A 770 -46.21 -31.21 -3.43
C LEU A 770 -45.01 -30.37 -3.91
N ALA A 771 -44.28 -30.83 -4.93
CA ALA A 771 -43.03 -30.23 -5.40
C ALA A 771 -43.20 -29.14 -6.48
N ASP A 772 -43.97 -29.39 -7.54
CA ASP A 772 -44.06 -28.53 -8.75
C ASP A 772 -44.40 -27.07 -8.41
N ARG A 773 -45.33 -26.89 -7.47
CA ARG A 773 -45.85 -25.55 -7.10
C ARG A 773 -44.77 -24.62 -6.55
N TYR A 774 -43.74 -25.17 -5.93
CA TYR A 774 -42.68 -24.43 -5.24
C TYR A 774 -41.29 -24.76 -5.79
N ALA A 775 -41.25 -25.35 -6.98
CA ALA A 775 -40.01 -25.73 -7.64
C ALA A 775 -39.28 -24.50 -8.21
N PRO A 776 -37.94 -24.56 -8.30
CA PRO A 776 -37.10 -25.67 -7.83
C PRO A 776 -36.68 -25.56 -6.36
N ASP A 777 -36.76 -24.38 -5.74
CA ASP A 777 -36.07 -24.06 -4.49
C ASP A 777 -36.59 -24.84 -3.28
N ALA A 778 -37.91 -24.97 -3.10
CA ALA A 778 -38.48 -25.68 -1.95
C ALA A 778 -38.27 -27.21 -1.95
N PRO A 779 -38.50 -27.95 -3.06
CA PRO A 779 -38.17 -29.37 -3.09
C PRO A 779 -36.65 -29.61 -3.00
N LEU A 780 -35.82 -28.71 -3.54
CA LEU A 780 -34.36 -28.81 -3.41
C LEU A 780 -33.94 -28.63 -1.94
N PHE A 781 -34.51 -27.65 -1.24
CA PHE A 781 -34.28 -27.44 0.18
C PHE A 781 -34.78 -28.60 1.04
N ALA A 782 -35.97 -29.12 0.76
CA ALA A 782 -36.50 -30.31 1.44
C ALA A 782 -35.55 -31.52 1.32
N LEU A 783 -34.98 -31.73 0.14
CA LEU A 783 -34.00 -32.78 -0.13
C LEU A 783 -32.64 -32.53 0.56
N ALA A 784 -32.24 -31.27 0.72
CA ALA A 784 -31.02 -30.92 1.46
C ALA A 784 -31.16 -31.10 2.98
N LEU A 785 -32.37 -30.90 3.51
CA LEU A 785 -32.73 -31.14 4.92
C LEU A 785 -32.80 -32.64 5.24
N ALA A 786 -33.35 -33.45 4.32
CA ALA A 786 -33.47 -34.88 4.47
C ALA A 786 -33.26 -35.58 3.12
N ASP A 787 -32.41 -36.61 3.09
CA ASP A 787 -32.14 -37.42 1.91
C ASP A 787 -33.37 -38.31 1.59
N LEU A 788 -34.24 -37.81 0.71
CA LEU A 788 -35.57 -38.35 0.45
C LEU A 788 -35.67 -38.92 -0.97
N GLU A 789 -35.72 -40.26 -1.09
CA GLU A 789 -35.87 -40.94 -2.38
C GLU A 789 -37.09 -40.49 -3.21
N PRO A 790 -38.26 -40.14 -2.62
CA PRO A 790 -39.35 -39.51 -3.38
C PRO A 790 -38.94 -38.25 -4.17
N LEU A 791 -38.12 -37.38 -3.58
CA LEU A 791 -37.66 -36.16 -4.25
C LEU A 791 -36.53 -36.45 -5.24
N HIS A 792 -35.70 -37.47 -5.00
CA HIS A 792 -34.79 -37.98 -6.03
C HIS A 792 -35.55 -38.45 -7.28
N ARG A 793 -36.63 -39.24 -7.11
CA ARG A 793 -37.50 -39.65 -8.24
C ARG A 793 -38.10 -38.43 -8.96
N TYR A 794 -38.51 -37.40 -8.20
CA TYR A 794 -38.99 -36.16 -8.77
C TYR A 794 -37.98 -35.51 -9.71
N PHE A 795 -36.75 -35.27 -9.22
CA PHE A 795 -35.71 -34.60 -10.01
C PHE A 795 -35.12 -35.46 -11.13
N ARG A 796 -35.12 -36.81 -11.00
CA ARG A 796 -34.64 -37.73 -12.05
C ARG A 796 -35.59 -37.86 -13.25
N GLY A 797 -36.87 -37.49 -13.11
CA GLY A 797 -37.77 -37.54 -14.27
C GLY A 797 -39.25 -37.26 -14.04
N LEU A 798 -39.82 -37.40 -12.83
CA LEU A 798 -41.27 -37.13 -12.66
C LEU A 798 -41.62 -35.67 -12.99
N ARG A 799 -40.70 -34.73 -12.71
CA ARG A 799 -40.87 -33.30 -13.04
C ARG A 799 -41.03 -33.02 -14.54
N ASP A 800 -40.53 -33.93 -15.40
CA ASP A 800 -40.49 -33.78 -16.85
C ASP A 800 -41.67 -34.45 -17.56
N ILE A 801 -42.46 -35.24 -16.82
CA ILE A 801 -43.66 -35.88 -17.38
C ILE A 801 -44.72 -34.82 -17.70
N ARG A 802 -45.13 -34.78 -18.97
CA ARG A 802 -46.18 -33.92 -19.51
C ARG A 802 -47.23 -34.78 -20.22
N LEU A 803 -48.47 -34.29 -20.24
CA LEU A 803 -49.50 -34.86 -21.09
C LEU A 803 -49.19 -34.59 -22.56
N GLU A 804 -49.55 -35.52 -23.42
CA GLU A 804 -49.53 -35.34 -24.88
C GLU A 804 -50.88 -34.83 -25.40
N VAL A 805 -51.94 -35.02 -24.60
CA VAL A 805 -53.29 -34.49 -24.80
C VAL A 805 -53.41 -33.09 -24.20
N THR A 806 -54.05 -32.20 -24.94
CA THR A 806 -54.28 -30.79 -24.60
C THR A 806 -55.76 -30.47 -24.43
N GLY A 807 -56.09 -29.26 -23.99
CA GLY A 807 -57.48 -28.81 -23.94
C GLY A 807 -58.19 -28.83 -25.30
N SER A 808 -57.46 -28.63 -26.40
CA SER A 808 -58.01 -28.71 -27.76
C SER A 808 -58.47 -30.11 -28.11
N ASP A 809 -57.72 -31.13 -27.71
CA ASP A 809 -58.10 -32.53 -27.90
C ASP A 809 -59.38 -32.88 -27.13
N LEU A 810 -59.55 -32.34 -25.91
CA LEU A 810 -60.78 -32.51 -25.13
C LEU A 810 -61.98 -31.83 -25.80
N ALA A 811 -61.77 -30.69 -26.46
CA ALA A 811 -62.80 -29.99 -27.21
C ALA A 811 -63.26 -30.79 -28.44
N GLU A 812 -62.32 -31.42 -29.17
CA GLU A 812 -62.64 -32.33 -30.28
C GLU A 812 -63.41 -33.58 -29.84
N LEU A 813 -63.21 -34.03 -28.60
CA LEU A 813 -63.97 -35.12 -27.98
C LEU A 813 -65.37 -34.68 -27.49
N GLY A 814 -65.77 -33.43 -27.73
CA GLY A 814 -67.11 -32.91 -27.44
C GLY A 814 -67.26 -32.19 -26.10
N LEU A 815 -66.16 -31.89 -25.40
CA LEU A 815 -66.20 -31.11 -24.15
C LEU A 815 -66.09 -29.60 -24.44
N GLY A 816 -67.18 -28.86 -24.21
CA GLY A 816 -67.16 -27.40 -24.32
C GLY A 816 -66.27 -26.71 -23.27
N GLU A 817 -65.86 -25.47 -23.54
CA GLU A 817 -65.05 -24.65 -22.61
C GLU A 817 -65.72 -24.56 -21.23
N SER A 818 -65.10 -25.18 -20.23
CA SER A 818 -65.60 -25.22 -18.86
C SER A 818 -64.47 -25.54 -17.87
N PRO A 819 -64.61 -25.24 -16.55
CA PRO A 819 -63.62 -25.62 -15.52
C PRO A 819 -63.29 -27.12 -15.51
N ARG A 820 -64.25 -27.94 -15.98
CA ARG A 820 -64.13 -29.40 -16.11
C ARG A 820 -62.99 -29.83 -17.05
N VAL A 821 -62.59 -28.98 -18.01
CA VAL A 821 -61.41 -29.23 -18.87
C VAL A 821 -60.14 -29.33 -18.00
N GLY A 822 -59.97 -28.40 -17.05
CA GLY A 822 -58.81 -28.39 -16.16
C GLY A 822 -58.81 -29.57 -15.18
N GLU A 823 -59.98 -29.95 -14.67
CA GLU A 823 -60.16 -31.12 -13.79
C GLU A 823 -59.77 -32.42 -14.51
N ILE A 824 -60.21 -32.60 -15.76
CA ILE A 824 -59.87 -33.78 -16.56
C ILE A 824 -58.38 -33.82 -16.89
N LEU A 825 -57.78 -32.71 -17.32
CA LEU A 825 -56.34 -32.65 -17.56
C LEU A 825 -55.53 -32.91 -16.28
N ALA A 826 -55.99 -32.44 -15.11
CA ALA A 826 -55.34 -32.74 -13.84
C ALA A 826 -55.41 -34.23 -13.50
N GLU A 827 -56.57 -34.87 -13.68
CA GLU A 827 -56.76 -36.31 -13.43
C GLU A 827 -55.96 -37.17 -14.42
N LEU A 828 -55.95 -36.82 -15.71
CA LEU A 828 -55.10 -37.48 -16.71
C LEU A 828 -53.62 -37.38 -16.33
N ARG A 829 -53.18 -36.19 -15.90
CA ARG A 829 -51.80 -35.99 -15.47
C ARG A 829 -51.48 -36.83 -14.24
N ARG A 830 -52.41 -36.95 -13.27
CA ARG A 830 -52.29 -37.83 -12.10
C ARG A 830 -52.09 -39.29 -12.52
N ARG A 831 -52.96 -39.81 -13.39
CA ARG A 831 -52.87 -41.20 -13.90
C ARG A 831 -51.58 -41.45 -14.68
N LYS A 832 -51.16 -40.52 -15.54
CA LYS A 832 -49.88 -40.63 -16.28
C LYS A 832 -48.68 -40.65 -15.33
N LEU A 833 -48.66 -39.77 -14.33
CA LEU A 833 -47.59 -39.73 -13.32
C LEU A 833 -47.50 -41.04 -12.52
N ASN A 834 -48.63 -41.66 -12.23
CA ASN A 834 -48.69 -42.96 -11.54
C ASN A 834 -48.40 -44.17 -12.45
N GLY A 835 -48.10 -43.95 -13.74
CA GLY A 835 -47.79 -45.02 -14.70
C GLY A 835 -49.01 -45.78 -15.23
N GLU A 836 -50.21 -45.25 -15.06
CA GLU A 836 -51.46 -45.86 -15.55
C GLU A 836 -51.72 -45.57 -17.04
N LEU A 837 -51.09 -44.53 -17.58
CA LEU A 837 -51.23 -44.09 -18.98
C LEU A 837 -49.85 -44.08 -19.65
N ASP A 838 -49.80 -44.60 -20.87
CA ASP A 838 -48.61 -44.64 -21.73
C ASP A 838 -48.95 -44.09 -23.12
N GLY A 839 -48.39 -42.93 -23.45
CA GLY A 839 -48.59 -42.23 -24.73
C GLY A 839 -49.97 -41.59 -24.96
N ARG A 840 -50.05 -40.77 -26.00
CA ARG A 840 -51.26 -40.03 -26.42
C ARG A 840 -52.54 -40.88 -26.54
N GLU A 841 -52.45 -42.12 -27.02
CA GLU A 841 -53.63 -42.95 -27.30
C GLU A 841 -54.36 -43.35 -26.01
N SER A 842 -53.63 -43.81 -24.99
CA SER A 842 -54.20 -44.15 -23.69
C SER A 842 -54.74 -42.92 -22.95
N GLU A 843 -54.09 -41.75 -23.10
CA GLU A 843 -54.61 -40.48 -22.58
C GLU A 843 -55.95 -40.08 -23.21
N LEU A 844 -56.11 -40.25 -24.54
CA LEU A 844 -57.36 -39.93 -25.24
C LEU A 844 -58.50 -40.89 -24.86
N GLU A 845 -58.21 -42.18 -24.65
CA GLU A 845 -59.20 -43.14 -24.17
C GLU A 845 -59.68 -42.81 -22.74
N ALA A 846 -58.73 -42.53 -21.84
CA ALA A 846 -59.06 -42.10 -20.48
C ALA A 846 -59.82 -40.77 -20.47
N ALA A 847 -59.49 -39.84 -21.37
CA ALA A 847 -60.22 -38.58 -21.54
C ALA A 847 -61.68 -38.82 -21.93
N ARG A 848 -61.95 -39.72 -22.90
CA ARG A 848 -63.33 -40.08 -23.28
C ARG A 848 -64.12 -40.68 -22.12
N GLU A 849 -63.49 -41.55 -21.35
CA GLU A 849 -64.10 -42.13 -20.15
C GLU A 849 -64.53 -41.04 -19.16
N LEU A 850 -63.62 -40.10 -18.85
CA LEU A 850 -63.86 -39.01 -17.90
C LEU A 850 -64.88 -37.96 -18.39
N ILE A 851 -64.97 -37.74 -19.70
CA ILE A 851 -66.01 -36.87 -20.29
C ILE A 851 -67.41 -37.50 -20.19
N SER A 852 -67.48 -38.84 -20.29
CA SER A 852 -68.74 -39.59 -20.28
C SER A 852 -69.35 -39.81 -18.89
N ARG A 853 -68.55 -39.68 -17.83
CA ARG A 853 -68.97 -39.68 -16.42
C ARG A 853 -69.37 -38.28 -16.01
#